data_AF-A0A961JVN2-F1
#
_entry.id   AF-A0A961JVN2-F1
#
_cell.length_a   1.000
_cell.length_b   1.000
_cell.length_c   1.000
_cell.angle_alpha   90.00
_cell.angle_beta   90.00
_cell.angle_gamma   90.00
#
_symmetry.space_group_name_H-M   'P 1'
#
loop_
_entity.id
_entity.type
_entity.pdbx_description
1 polymer ?
#
loop_
_entity_poly.entity_id
_entity_poly.type
_entity_poly.pdbx_seq_one_letter_code
_entity_poly.pdbx_strand_id
1 'polypeptide(L)'
;MHISRITADAFPAAAQHRVWLEALAGISLRVEAPGPGGWLAVQSAPSGARLVMLAGGPQIFLPDVTEAAPVIIALMLRGRAQLRAGGRRIECVGNDLAVMDAGVDWRLEARTDVELVLLEIARAPLAARLGRNAGGLGAGVLGATVAGLAAKPLLRTLAQNFAEIEPADLAAIEVALTELVASALLAETTAGEGGLSQAQAEHFRRIAATIEARLTDPDLGLREIAALEGFSVRYVQQLFKGRGGSFSEHLRRERLERCRADLADPAHAREGVAAIAYRWGFRDQAHFTRAFGAAFGITPTEARKPASEGLDLPAFRGLPRGANRRRRASPAAGPVAGYGPDGLATLPLRQPVSDTHHLPAHADTVHWGYLSHAQPPALRVEPGAVVTVETLTQHGGDDLARFVTGDPGAESVFAWTRAHKAVDRRGAGPMNAAIFGRGAGEGFGVHICTGPIYVRGAAPGDVLEVEILDIQPRPCANPEFAGKAFASNVSAWWGYQYDDLLAAPARHETVTIYEIDLADPEVARALYSYRWTPQTDPFGVEHATIDYPGIPVDPATIAPRHRVLAGVEIPARPHFGFVGVAPREAELVDSIPPGYFGGNIDNWRAGKGARLFLPVSVEGALLSIGDGHFAQGDGEIDGTGLECSLTGRVRIGLHKADALPDHLRGLPAPLIETPTHWVVQAFSFQNHLRDLGANAQAEVYARSTVDLALRNAFRQTRRFLMDAFGFSEDEAVSLMSVAVDFGVTQVADGNFGVHATIGKAMIGRGPRG
;
A
#
# COMPACT_ATOMS: atom_id res chain seq x y z
N MET A 1 26.56 -15.70 1.88
CA MET A 1 25.68 -15.45 0.73
C MET A 1 25.52 -13.95 0.62
N HIS A 2 25.90 -13.33 -0.50
CA HIS A 2 25.76 -11.88 -0.66
C HIS A 2 24.53 -11.63 -1.53
N ILE A 3 23.44 -11.17 -0.91
CA ILE A 3 22.32 -10.58 -1.65
C ILE A 3 22.79 -9.19 -2.08
N SER A 4 23.02 -9.00 -3.38
CA SER A 4 23.22 -7.65 -3.93
C SER A 4 21.86 -7.11 -4.35
N ARG A 5 21.36 -6.11 -3.63
CA ARG A 5 20.13 -5.39 -4.01
C ARG A 5 20.52 -3.99 -4.46
N ILE A 6 20.10 -3.62 -5.67
CA ILE A 6 20.30 -2.30 -6.24
C ILE A 6 18.93 -1.74 -6.60
N THR A 7 18.66 -0.50 -6.20
CA THR A 7 17.45 0.23 -6.57
C THR A 7 17.93 1.52 -7.22
N ALA A 8 17.70 1.68 -8.52
CA ALA A 8 18.19 2.85 -9.27
C ALA A 8 17.67 4.14 -8.65
N ASP A 9 16.39 4.16 -8.23
CA ASP A 9 15.74 5.30 -7.59
C ASP A 9 16.36 5.71 -6.24
N ALA A 10 17.19 4.84 -5.65
CA ALA A 10 17.95 5.16 -4.44
C ALA A 10 19.17 6.06 -4.72
N PHE A 11 19.48 6.34 -5.99
CA PHE A 11 20.60 7.20 -6.41
C PHE A 11 20.10 8.53 -7.00
N PRO A 12 20.92 9.61 -6.97
CA PRO A 12 20.55 10.91 -7.56
C PRO A 12 20.19 10.78 -9.04
N ALA A 13 19.23 11.58 -9.54
CA ALA A 13 18.71 11.51 -10.91
C ALA A 13 19.81 11.47 -12.00
N ALA A 14 20.89 12.23 -11.84
CA ALA A 14 22.03 12.25 -12.74
C ALA A 14 22.82 10.92 -12.79
N ALA A 15 22.70 10.09 -11.75
CA ALA A 15 23.35 8.78 -11.62
C ALA A 15 22.41 7.59 -11.81
N GLN A 16 21.08 7.77 -11.71
CA GLN A 16 20.09 6.68 -11.79
C GLN A 16 20.25 5.83 -13.05
N HIS A 17 20.37 6.47 -14.21
CA HIS A 17 20.52 5.76 -15.48
C HIS A 17 21.83 4.96 -15.52
N ARG A 18 22.94 5.54 -15.07
CA ARG A 18 24.24 4.85 -15.01
C ARG A 18 24.19 3.66 -14.06
N VAL A 19 23.63 3.84 -12.86
CA VAL A 19 23.51 2.77 -11.87
C VAL A 19 22.59 1.66 -12.35
N TRP A 20 21.50 2.01 -13.04
CA TRP A 20 20.62 1.03 -13.65
C TRP A 20 21.35 0.19 -14.71
N LEU A 21 22.14 0.84 -15.57
CA LEU A 21 22.99 0.16 -16.55
C LEU A 21 24.05 -0.74 -15.88
N GLU A 22 24.73 -0.26 -14.84
CA GLU A 22 25.71 -1.04 -14.08
C GLU A 22 25.08 -2.24 -13.38
N ALA A 23 23.88 -2.07 -12.82
CA ALA A 23 23.15 -3.13 -12.16
C ALA A 23 22.69 -4.20 -13.16
N LEU A 24 22.15 -3.78 -14.31
CA LEU A 24 21.77 -4.68 -15.39
C LEU A 24 22.98 -5.39 -16.01
N ALA A 25 24.12 -4.72 -16.17
CA ALA A 25 25.38 -5.33 -16.61
C ALA A 25 25.92 -6.36 -15.59
N GLY A 26 25.51 -6.27 -14.33
CA GLY A 26 25.75 -7.29 -13.30
C GLY A 26 24.95 -8.58 -13.52
N ILE A 27 24.01 -8.57 -14.46
CA ILE A 27 23.25 -9.71 -14.99
C ILE A 27 23.39 -9.72 -16.53
N SER A 28 22.84 -10.69 -17.25
CA SER A 28 23.06 -10.77 -18.72
C SER A 28 22.07 -9.91 -19.52
N LEU A 29 21.79 -8.69 -19.03
CA LEU A 29 20.80 -7.77 -19.58
C LEU A 29 21.35 -6.35 -19.78
N ARG A 30 20.81 -5.64 -20.77
CA ARG A 30 20.94 -4.18 -20.95
C ARG A 30 19.62 -3.58 -21.42
N VAL A 31 19.57 -2.26 -21.62
CA VAL A 31 18.41 -1.54 -22.15
C VAL A 31 18.76 -0.68 -23.38
N GLU A 32 17.80 -0.49 -24.29
CA GLU A 32 17.98 0.20 -25.58
C GLU A 32 18.06 1.74 -25.47
N ALA A 33 17.56 2.33 -24.38
CA ALA A 33 17.52 3.78 -24.13
C ALA A 33 17.47 4.07 -22.62
N PRO A 34 17.58 5.34 -22.16
CA PRO A 34 17.26 5.70 -20.79
C PRO A 34 15.78 5.41 -20.51
N GLY A 35 15.50 4.26 -19.91
CA GLY A 35 14.22 3.90 -19.31
C GLY A 35 14.06 4.52 -17.91
N PRO A 36 12.88 4.41 -17.29
CA PRO A 36 12.60 4.97 -15.96
C PRO A 36 13.43 4.36 -14.82
N GLY A 37 14.31 3.39 -15.11
CA GLY A 37 15.06 2.65 -14.10
C GLY A 37 14.26 1.51 -13.51
N GLY A 38 14.69 1.04 -12.35
CA GLY A 38 14.06 -0.07 -11.65
C GLY A 38 14.86 -0.50 -10.43
N TRP A 39 14.45 -1.62 -9.85
CA TRP A 39 15.24 -2.31 -8.84
C TRP A 39 15.50 -3.75 -9.24
N LEU A 40 16.63 -4.26 -8.79
CA LEU A 40 16.97 -5.66 -8.92
C LEU A 40 17.64 -6.20 -7.65
N ALA A 41 17.42 -7.47 -7.38
CA ALA A 41 18.13 -8.21 -6.35
C ALA A 41 18.66 -9.51 -6.95
N VAL A 42 19.91 -9.86 -6.66
CA VAL A 42 20.57 -11.05 -7.21
C VAL A 42 21.03 -11.96 -6.09
N GLN A 43 20.83 -13.26 -6.29
CA GLN A 43 21.50 -14.32 -5.56
C GLN A 43 22.23 -15.24 -6.53
N SER A 44 23.39 -15.71 -6.12
CA SER A 44 24.23 -16.60 -6.94
C SER A 44 24.38 -17.95 -6.26
N ALA A 45 24.21 -19.00 -7.05
CA ALA A 45 24.54 -20.36 -6.64
C ALA A 45 26.05 -20.63 -6.84
N PRO A 46 26.63 -21.60 -6.12
CA PRO A 46 28.03 -22.02 -6.35
C PRO A 46 28.31 -22.54 -7.77
N SER A 47 27.28 -22.99 -8.48
CA SER A 47 27.32 -23.41 -9.89
C SER A 47 27.55 -22.26 -10.87
N GLY A 48 27.36 -21.01 -10.43
CA GLY A 48 27.36 -19.82 -11.28
C GLY A 48 25.96 -19.39 -11.75
N ALA A 49 24.90 -20.14 -11.43
CA ALA A 49 23.53 -19.71 -11.72
C ALA A 49 23.15 -18.47 -10.88
N ARG A 50 22.31 -17.60 -11.45
CA ARG A 50 21.85 -16.37 -10.80
C ARG A 50 20.33 -16.33 -10.74
N LEU A 51 19.78 -16.25 -9.53
CA LEU A 51 18.38 -15.91 -9.31
C LEU A 51 18.26 -14.40 -9.18
N VAL A 52 17.38 -13.80 -9.97
CA VAL A 52 17.20 -12.35 -10.05
C VAL A 52 15.73 -12.00 -9.83
N MET A 53 15.47 -11.11 -8.88
CA MET A 53 14.21 -10.36 -8.82
C MET A 53 14.41 -9.03 -9.50
N LEU A 54 13.54 -8.67 -10.44
CA LEU A 54 13.64 -7.42 -11.20
C LEU A 54 12.27 -6.77 -11.29
N ALA A 55 12.18 -5.48 -10.96
CA ALA A 55 11.04 -4.66 -11.35
C ALA A 55 11.51 -3.37 -12.03
N GLY A 56 10.77 -2.92 -13.02
CA GLY A 56 11.07 -1.69 -13.75
C GLY A 56 9.88 -1.19 -14.51
N GLY A 57 9.90 0.10 -14.84
CA GLY A 57 8.87 0.72 -15.68
C GLY A 57 9.00 0.37 -17.17
N PRO A 58 8.21 1.01 -18.05
CA PRO A 58 8.24 0.72 -19.49
C PRO A 58 9.63 0.97 -20.10
N GLN A 59 10.26 -0.11 -20.57
CA GLN A 59 11.58 -0.09 -21.20
C GLN A 59 11.82 -1.36 -22.02
N ILE A 60 12.86 -1.34 -22.85
CA ILE A 60 13.21 -2.47 -23.71
C ILE A 60 14.45 -3.15 -23.15
N PHE A 61 14.29 -4.37 -22.66
CA PHE A 61 15.40 -5.23 -22.25
C PHE A 61 15.96 -5.98 -23.44
N LEU A 62 17.29 -6.03 -23.49
CA LEU A 62 18.08 -6.70 -24.51
C LEU A 62 19.09 -7.63 -23.81
N PRO A 63 19.52 -8.72 -24.46
CA PRO A 63 20.64 -9.48 -23.94
C PRO A 63 21.91 -8.64 -23.94
N ASP A 64 22.69 -8.74 -22.86
CA ASP A 64 24.03 -8.18 -22.78
C ASP A 64 25.02 -9.27 -22.37
N VAL A 65 25.85 -9.67 -23.32
CA VAL A 65 26.76 -10.80 -23.15
C VAL A 65 28.19 -10.33 -23.34
N THR A 66 28.94 -10.31 -22.25
CA THR A 66 30.38 -10.03 -22.22
C THR A 66 31.22 -11.32 -22.13
N GLU A 67 30.62 -12.47 -21.74
CA GLU A 67 31.25 -13.79 -21.56
C GLU A 67 30.45 -14.94 -22.24
N ALA A 68 30.41 -16.14 -21.64
CA ALA A 68 29.60 -17.26 -22.11
C ALA A 68 28.10 -16.95 -21.93
N ALA A 69 27.36 -16.86 -23.04
CA ALA A 69 25.93 -16.55 -23.04
C ALA A 69 25.11 -17.53 -22.18
N PRO A 70 24.46 -17.08 -21.08
CA PRO A 70 23.55 -17.92 -20.31
C PRO A 70 22.20 -18.07 -21.00
N VAL A 71 21.40 -18.97 -20.48
CA VAL A 71 19.96 -19.05 -20.79
C VAL A 71 19.20 -18.41 -19.65
N ILE A 72 18.31 -17.47 -19.98
CA ILE A 72 17.47 -16.75 -19.03
C ILE A 72 16.08 -17.38 -19.03
N ILE A 73 15.69 -17.93 -17.88
CA ILE A 73 14.33 -18.41 -17.63
C ILE A 73 13.59 -17.31 -16.85
N ALA A 74 12.61 -16.66 -17.46
CA ALA A 74 11.91 -15.52 -16.89
C ALA A 74 10.44 -15.83 -16.66
N LEU A 75 9.95 -15.66 -15.44
CA LEU A 75 8.52 -15.67 -15.15
C LEU A 75 8.04 -14.23 -14.97
N MET A 76 7.04 -13.84 -15.76
CA MET A 76 6.33 -12.57 -15.59
C MET A 76 5.43 -12.68 -14.36
N LEU A 77 5.78 -12.00 -13.27
CA LEU A 77 4.94 -11.96 -12.08
C LEU A 77 3.79 -10.97 -12.27
N ARG A 78 4.09 -9.79 -12.83
CA ARG A 78 3.14 -8.70 -13.11
C ARG A 78 3.56 -7.90 -14.34
N GLY A 79 2.58 -7.26 -14.98
CA GLY A 79 2.80 -6.35 -16.12
C GLY A 79 2.51 -6.97 -17.49
N ARG A 80 2.74 -6.18 -18.53
CA ARG A 80 2.61 -6.57 -19.94
C ARG A 80 3.89 -6.23 -20.68
N ALA A 81 4.41 -7.20 -21.43
CA ALA A 81 5.56 -7.00 -22.30
C ALA A 81 5.35 -7.67 -23.66
N GLN A 82 6.12 -7.26 -24.66
CA GLN A 82 6.18 -7.93 -25.95
C GLN A 82 7.59 -8.46 -26.19
N LEU A 83 7.73 -9.78 -26.28
CA LEU A 83 8.97 -10.45 -26.66
C LEU A 83 9.08 -10.55 -28.19
N ARG A 84 10.19 -10.07 -28.74
CA ARG A 84 10.53 -10.14 -30.16
C ARG A 84 11.79 -10.97 -30.35
N ALA A 85 11.72 -12.03 -31.14
CA ALA A 85 12.85 -12.90 -31.43
C ALA A 85 12.66 -13.67 -32.73
N GLY A 86 13.69 -13.71 -33.59
CA GLY A 86 13.64 -14.45 -34.85
C GLY A 86 12.47 -14.09 -35.77
N GLY A 87 12.13 -12.79 -35.86
CA GLY A 87 11.00 -12.28 -36.66
C GLY A 87 9.61 -12.48 -36.05
N ARG A 88 9.50 -13.16 -34.89
CA ARG A 88 8.24 -13.40 -34.18
C ARG A 88 7.99 -12.30 -33.15
N ARG A 89 6.71 -12.01 -32.90
CA ARG A 89 6.24 -11.13 -31.81
C ARG A 89 5.32 -11.93 -30.91
N ILE A 90 5.61 -11.97 -29.63
CA ILE A 90 4.88 -12.74 -28.62
C ILE A 90 4.49 -11.75 -27.52
N GLU A 91 3.19 -11.62 -27.24
CA GLU A 91 2.73 -10.87 -26.07
C GLU A 91 2.95 -11.72 -24.83
N CYS A 92 3.46 -11.09 -23.77
CA CYS A 92 3.74 -11.69 -22.47
C CYS A 92 2.92 -10.96 -21.41
N VAL A 93 2.13 -11.70 -20.65
CA VAL A 93 1.31 -11.19 -19.55
C VAL A 93 1.68 -11.90 -18.24
N GLY A 94 1.08 -11.47 -17.13
CA GLY A 94 1.28 -12.12 -15.84
C GLY A 94 1.12 -13.64 -15.91
N ASN A 95 2.03 -14.36 -15.25
CA ASN A 95 2.18 -15.81 -15.21
C ASN A 95 2.77 -16.47 -16.49
N ASP A 96 3.20 -15.71 -17.49
CA ASP A 96 3.93 -16.28 -18.64
C ASP A 96 5.39 -16.61 -18.31
N LEU A 97 5.84 -17.77 -18.78
CA LEU A 97 7.21 -18.26 -18.61
C LEU A 97 7.97 -18.10 -19.92
N ALA A 98 8.87 -17.14 -20.01
CA ALA A 98 9.75 -16.97 -21.16
C ALA A 98 11.09 -17.69 -20.94
N VAL A 99 11.63 -18.25 -22.02
CA VAL A 99 13.00 -18.77 -22.06
C VAL A 99 13.73 -18.07 -23.19
N MET A 100 14.88 -17.48 -22.88
CA MET A 100 15.63 -16.60 -23.77
C MET A 100 17.11 -16.97 -23.72
N ASP A 101 17.66 -17.45 -24.83
CA ASP A 101 19.12 -17.62 -24.97
C ASP A 101 19.76 -16.24 -25.14
N ALA A 102 20.64 -15.84 -24.20
CA ALA A 102 21.30 -14.54 -24.26
C ALA A 102 22.27 -14.43 -25.45
N GLY A 103 22.65 -15.56 -26.08
CA GLY A 103 23.51 -15.59 -27.27
C GLY A 103 22.78 -15.29 -28.58
N VAL A 104 21.47 -15.05 -28.52
CA VAL A 104 20.62 -14.72 -29.68
C VAL A 104 20.03 -13.33 -29.48
N ASP A 105 19.84 -12.59 -30.57
CA ASP A 105 19.18 -11.29 -30.51
C ASP A 105 17.69 -11.43 -30.23
N TRP A 106 17.25 -10.89 -29.10
CA TRP A 106 15.85 -10.78 -28.72
C TRP A 106 15.61 -9.45 -28.01
N ARG A 107 14.36 -8.99 -28.03
CA ARG A 107 13.93 -7.76 -27.36
C ARG A 107 12.72 -8.05 -26.50
N LEU A 108 12.76 -7.69 -25.22
CA LEU A 108 11.60 -7.73 -24.34
C LEU A 108 11.15 -6.30 -24.05
N GLU A 109 10.12 -5.85 -24.78
CA GLU A 109 9.55 -4.51 -24.66
C GLU A 109 8.49 -4.50 -23.55
N ALA A 110 8.87 -4.06 -22.35
CA ALA A 110 7.91 -3.82 -21.27
C ALA A 110 7.05 -2.60 -21.62
N ARG A 111 5.73 -2.81 -21.73
CA ARG A 111 4.75 -1.77 -22.10
C ARG A 111 4.08 -1.11 -20.92
N THR A 112 4.11 -1.78 -19.77
CA THR A 112 3.69 -1.27 -18.46
C THR A 112 4.86 -1.46 -17.49
N ASP A 113 4.66 -1.06 -16.24
CA ASP A 113 5.51 -1.56 -15.15
C ASP A 113 5.46 -3.09 -15.13
N VAL A 114 6.63 -3.71 -14.97
CA VAL A 114 6.79 -5.16 -14.97
C VAL A 114 7.51 -5.62 -13.71
N GLU A 115 7.14 -6.80 -13.25
CA GLU A 115 7.84 -7.52 -12.19
C GLU A 115 8.19 -8.92 -12.72
N LEU A 116 9.47 -9.26 -12.68
CA LEU A 116 10.04 -10.48 -13.23
C LEU A 116 10.84 -11.21 -12.15
N VAL A 117 10.72 -12.53 -12.13
CA VAL A 117 11.75 -13.40 -11.53
C VAL A 117 12.49 -14.10 -12.66
N LEU A 118 13.82 -13.97 -12.67
CA LEU A 118 14.71 -14.56 -13.66
C LEU A 118 15.59 -15.60 -12.98
N LEU A 119 15.83 -16.71 -13.65
CA LEU A 119 16.90 -17.64 -13.33
C LEU A 119 17.83 -17.73 -14.54
N GLU A 120 19.05 -17.25 -14.37
CA GLU A 120 20.11 -17.38 -15.37
C GLU A 120 20.92 -18.64 -15.10
N ILE A 121 20.98 -19.52 -16.08
CA ILE A 121 21.71 -20.79 -16.00
C ILE A 121 22.74 -20.89 -17.13
N ALA A 122 23.79 -21.67 -16.90
CA ALA A 122 24.76 -21.97 -17.94
C ALA A 122 24.07 -22.72 -19.11
N ARG A 123 24.46 -22.38 -20.34
CA ARG A 123 23.89 -23.01 -21.54
C ARG A 123 24.24 -24.50 -21.67
N ALA A 124 25.41 -24.92 -21.21
CA ALA A 124 25.91 -26.29 -21.41
C ALA A 124 25.04 -27.39 -20.76
N PRO A 125 24.62 -27.28 -19.47
CA PRO A 125 23.68 -28.23 -18.87
C PRO A 125 22.36 -28.37 -19.65
N LEU A 126 21.80 -27.26 -20.11
CA LEU A 126 20.55 -27.27 -20.88
C LEU A 126 20.77 -27.88 -22.28
N ALA A 127 21.83 -27.45 -22.98
CA ALA A 127 22.18 -27.95 -24.31
C ALA A 127 22.45 -29.47 -24.30
N ALA A 128 23.08 -30.00 -23.25
CA ALA A 128 23.31 -31.43 -23.10
C ALA A 128 22.01 -32.25 -23.07
N ARG A 129 20.95 -31.69 -22.46
CA ARG A 129 19.61 -32.31 -22.40
C ARG A 129 18.84 -32.18 -23.71
N LEU A 130 19.03 -31.07 -24.41
CA LEU A 130 18.40 -30.84 -25.72
C LEU A 130 19.07 -31.64 -26.86
N GLY A 131 20.33 -32.06 -26.69
CA GLY A 131 21.06 -32.85 -27.67
C GLY A 131 21.11 -32.18 -29.05
N ARG A 132 20.62 -32.85 -30.10
CA ARG A 132 20.60 -32.31 -31.47
C ARG A 132 19.71 -31.06 -31.63
N ASN A 133 18.76 -30.83 -30.71
CA ASN A 133 17.85 -29.68 -30.73
C ASN A 133 18.45 -28.43 -30.05
N ALA A 134 19.66 -28.54 -29.47
CA ALA A 134 20.31 -27.42 -28.77
C ALA A 134 20.61 -26.22 -29.69
N GLY A 135 20.77 -26.44 -31.01
CA GLY A 135 20.97 -25.36 -31.98
C GLY A 135 19.76 -24.45 -32.19
N GLY A 136 18.59 -24.81 -31.68
CA GLY A 136 17.33 -24.05 -31.78
C GLY A 136 16.96 -23.25 -30.52
N LEU A 137 17.86 -23.15 -29.52
CA LEU A 137 17.67 -22.28 -28.36
C LEU A 137 17.57 -20.82 -28.82
N GLY A 138 16.34 -20.32 -28.95
CA GLY A 138 16.04 -18.93 -29.26
C GLY A 138 15.39 -18.24 -28.06
N ALA A 139 14.48 -17.32 -28.34
CA ALA A 139 13.61 -16.72 -27.33
C ALA A 139 12.13 -17.01 -27.64
N GLY A 140 11.37 -17.38 -26.61
CA GLY A 140 9.95 -17.73 -26.71
C GLY A 140 9.28 -17.89 -25.34
N VAL A 141 7.95 -18.04 -25.34
CA VAL A 141 7.14 -18.28 -24.14
C VAL A 141 6.73 -19.74 -24.09
N LEU A 142 7.09 -20.41 -23.00
CA LEU A 142 6.71 -21.78 -22.65
C LEU A 142 5.40 -21.80 -21.85
N GLY A 143 4.67 -22.90 -21.99
CA GLY A 143 3.45 -23.11 -21.20
C GLY A 143 2.41 -24.00 -21.88
N ALA A 144 2.76 -24.62 -23.01
CA ALA A 144 1.88 -25.60 -23.66
C ALA A 144 2.01 -27.00 -23.06
N THR A 145 3.08 -27.26 -22.31
CA THR A 145 3.47 -28.58 -21.81
C THR A 145 3.33 -28.65 -20.29
N VAL A 146 3.11 -29.87 -19.76
CA VAL A 146 3.05 -30.12 -18.31
C VAL A 146 4.33 -29.69 -17.61
N ALA A 147 5.49 -29.92 -18.24
CA ALA A 147 6.78 -29.51 -17.70
C ALA A 147 6.92 -27.97 -17.60
N GLY A 148 6.46 -27.23 -18.62
CA GLY A 148 6.43 -25.77 -18.59
C GLY A 148 5.46 -25.22 -17.53
N LEU A 149 4.32 -25.88 -17.33
CA LEU A 149 3.37 -25.52 -16.27
C LEU A 149 3.93 -25.79 -14.87
N ALA A 150 4.69 -26.88 -14.68
CA ALA A 150 5.33 -27.22 -13.40
C ALA A 150 6.50 -26.28 -13.04
N ALA A 151 7.18 -25.70 -14.03
CA ALA A 151 8.27 -24.76 -13.81
C ALA A 151 7.80 -23.40 -13.22
N LYS A 152 6.59 -22.95 -13.58
CA LYS A 152 6.02 -21.68 -13.11
C LYS A 152 5.88 -21.58 -11.58
N PRO A 153 5.21 -22.51 -10.87
CA PRO A 153 5.08 -22.43 -9.42
C PRO A 153 6.44 -22.53 -8.71
N LEU A 154 7.41 -23.29 -9.23
CA LEU A 154 8.76 -23.36 -8.64
C LEU A 154 9.47 -22.00 -8.67
N LEU A 155 9.46 -21.32 -9.83
CA LEU A 155 10.01 -19.96 -9.94
C LEU A 155 9.27 -18.95 -9.07
N ARG A 156 7.95 -19.11 -8.93
CA ARG A 156 7.13 -18.26 -8.05
C ARG A 156 7.48 -18.47 -6.57
N THR A 157 7.65 -19.72 -6.14
CA THR A 157 8.09 -20.05 -4.78
C THR A 157 9.48 -19.48 -4.51
N LEU A 158 10.41 -19.57 -5.47
CA LEU A 158 11.71 -18.92 -5.37
C LEU A 158 11.59 -17.41 -5.20
N ALA A 159 10.70 -16.75 -5.96
CA ALA A 159 10.45 -15.32 -5.84
C ALA A 159 9.90 -14.94 -4.46
N GLN A 160 8.94 -15.70 -3.94
CA GLN A 160 8.29 -15.45 -2.65
C GLN A 160 9.25 -15.62 -1.47
N ASN A 161 10.15 -16.59 -1.56
CA ASN A 161 11.11 -16.91 -0.49
C ASN A 161 12.50 -16.35 -0.79
N PHE A 162 12.62 -15.38 -1.71
CA PHE A 162 13.91 -14.95 -2.25
C PHE A 162 14.95 -14.70 -1.16
N ALA A 163 14.62 -13.97 -0.10
CA ALA A 163 15.55 -13.63 0.98
C ALA A 163 16.00 -14.81 1.87
N GLU A 164 15.28 -15.93 1.84
CA GLU A 164 15.45 -17.07 2.76
C GLU A 164 16.08 -18.29 2.07
N ILE A 165 16.24 -18.27 0.74
CA ILE A 165 16.85 -19.35 -0.03
C ILE A 165 18.31 -19.56 0.38
N GLU A 166 18.69 -20.78 0.72
CA GLU A 166 20.09 -21.14 0.91
C GLU A 166 20.75 -21.53 -0.42
N PRO A 167 22.10 -21.48 -0.54
CA PRO A 167 22.80 -21.84 -1.78
C PRO A 167 22.54 -23.27 -2.23
N ALA A 168 22.26 -24.19 -1.29
CA ALA A 168 21.91 -25.57 -1.57
C ALA A 168 20.52 -25.70 -2.19
N ASP A 169 19.55 -24.91 -1.70
CA ASP A 169 18.19 -24.86 -2.24
C ASP A 169 18.20 -24.34 -3.67
N LEU A 170 18.94 -23.25 -3.92
CA LEU A 170 19.04 -22.68 -5.25
C LEU A 170 19.70 -23.66 -6.24
N ALA A 171 20.75 -24.38 -5.82
CA ALA A 171 21.40 -25.38 -6.66
C ALA A 171 20.48 -26.57 -6.98
N ALA A 172 19.68 -27.03 -6.01
CA ALA A 172 18.71 -28.11 -6.23
C ALA A 172 17.59 -27.68 -7.20
N ILE A 173 17.10 -26.46 -7.03
CA ILE A 173 16.00 -25.92 -7.85
C ILE A 173 16.51 -25.55 -9.25
N GLU A 174 17.76 -25.10 -9.40
CA GLU A 174 18.42 -24.93 -10.69
C GLU A 174 18.37 -26.22 -11.52
N VAL A 175 18.75 -27.35 -10.92
CA VAL A 175 18.71 -28.66 -11.59
C VAL A 175 17.27 -29.01 -11.99
N ALA A 176 16.32 -28.87 -11.06
CA ALA A 176 14.91 -29.19 -11.32
C ALA A 176 14.31 -28.33 -12.45
N LEU A 177 14.51 -27.01 -12.42
CA LEU A 177 14.04 -26.10 -13.46
C LEU A 177 14.72 -26.35 -14.79
N THR A 178 16.01 -26.70 -14.80
CA THR A 178 16.73 -27.07 -16.02
C THR A 178 16.11 -28.30 -16.69
N GLU A 179 15.76 -29.35 -15.92
CA GLU A 179 15.08 -30.53 -16.46
C GLU A 179 13.69 -30.22 -17.01
N LEU A 180 12.90 -29.45 -16.26
CA LEU A 180 11.54 -29.10 -16.65
C LEU A 180 11.54 -28.23 -17.92
N VAL A 181 12.43 -27.24 -18.00
CA VAL A 181 12.57 -26.38 -19.18
C VAL A 181 13.11 -27.17 -20.38
N ALA A 182 14.09 -28.05 -20.19
CA ALA A 182 14.59 -28.91 -21.27
C ALA A 182 13.49 -29.80 -21.84
N SER A 183 12.71 -30.43 -20.97
CA SER A 183 11.57 -31.27 -21.35
C SER A 183 10.50 -30.47 -22.09
N ALA A 184 10.16 -29.27 -21.59
CA ALA A 184 9.20 -28.38 -22.24
C ALA A 184 9.66 -27.97 -23.65
N LEU A 185 10.93 -27.57 -23.80
CA LEU A 185 11.50 -27.18 -25.08
C LEU A 185 11.54 -28.34 -26.09
N LEU A 186 11.88 -29.55 -25.65
CA LEU A 186 11.86 -30.75 -26.50
C LEU A 186 10.44 -31.11 -26.96
N ALA A 187 9.45 -30.99 -26.06
CA ALA A 187 8.05 -31.25 -26.38
C ALA A 187 7.47 -30.18 -27.32
N GLU A 188 7.84 -28.91 -27.17
CA GLU A 188 7.36 -27.83 -28.04
C GLU A 188 8.05 -27.82 -29.42
N THR A 189 9.29 -28.32 -29.52
CA THR A 189 9.98 -28.55 -30.81
C THR A 189 9.43 -29.78 -31.55
N THR A 190 9.12 -30.87 -30.85
CA THR A 190 8.52 -32.08 -31.44
C THR A 190 7.04 -31.93 -31.80
N ALA A 191 6.31 -31.01 -31.15
CA ALA A 191 4.93 -30.65 -31.54
C ALA A 191 4.83 -30.12 -32.98
N GLY A 192 5.93 -29.64 -33.57
CA GLY A 192 6.00 -29.24 -34.98
C GLY A 192 5.80 -30.38 -35.99
N GLU A 193 5.95 -31.65 -35.59
CA GLU A 193 5.84 -32.80 -36.51
C GLU A 193 4.59 -33.68 -36.28
N GLY A 194 3.70 -33.32 -35.34
CA GLY A 194 2.45 -34.08 -35.12
C GLY A 194 1.44 -33.51 -34.14
N GLY A 195 1.64 -32.30 -33.61
CA GLY A 195 0.75 -31.62 -32.68
C GLY A 195 0.19 -30.32 -33.24
N LEU A 196 -0.82 -29.76 -32.55
CA LEU A 196 -1.53 -28.53 -32.92
C LEU A 196 -0.61 -27.45 -33.53
N SER A 197 -1.03 -26.82 -34.63
CA SER A 197 -0.28 -25.74 -35.31
C SER A 197 0.04 -24.58 -34.37
N GLN A 198 1.07 -23.80 -34.68
CA GLN A 198 1.48 -22.64 -33.87
C GLN A 198 0.32 -21.64 -33.64
N ALA A 199 -0.58 -21.49 -34.62
CA ALA A 199 -1.81 -20.69 -34.49
C ALA A 199 -2.81 -21.32 -33.49
N GLN A 200 -2.94 -22.65 -33.49
CA GLN A 200 -3.77 -23.36 -32.52
C GLN A 200 -3.22 -23.24 -31.09
N ALA A 201 -1.89 -23.22 -30.91
CA ALA A 201 -1.27 -22.99 -29.60
C ALA A 201 -1.50 -21.56 -29.07
N GLU A 202 -1.46 -20.55 -29.95
CA GLU A 202 -1.81 -19.16 -29.63
C GLU A 202 -3.30 -19.04 -29.24
N HIS A 203 -4.19 -19.60 -30.05
CA HIS A 203 -5.63 -19.60 -29.76
C HIS A 203 -5.94 -20.28 -28.42
N PHE A 204 -5.26 -21.38 -28.11
CA PHE A 204 -5.38 -22.02 -26.80
C PHE A 204 -4.90 -21.10 -25.67
N ARG A 205 -3.75 -20.43 -25.81
CA ARG A 205 -3.25 -19.50 -24.78
C ARG A 205 -4.25 -18.38 -24.51
N ARG A 206 -4.84 -17.82 -25.56
CA ARG A 206 -5.88 -16.77 -25.44
C ARG A 206 -7.11 -17.28 -24.69
N ILE A 207 -7.60 -18.48 -25.07
CA ILE A 207 -8.71 -19.14 -24.39
C ILE A 207 -8.40 -19.44 -22.92
N ALA A 208 -7.20 -19.93 -22.60
CA ALA A 208 -6.78 -20.24 -21.24
C ALA A 208 -6.69 -18.97 -20.36
N ALA A 209 -6.17 -17.87 -20.90
CA ALA A 209 -6.12 -16.58 -20.20
C ALA A 209 -7.54 -16.06 -19.87
N THR A 210 -8.48 -16.21 -20.81
CA THR A 210 -9.88 -15.81 -20.58
C THR A 210 -10.59 -16.72 -19.56
N ILE A 211 -10.26 -18.01 -19.55
CA ILE A 211 -10.71 -18.94 -18.49
C ILE A 211 -10.18 -18.49 -17.13
N GLU A 212 -8.89 -18.18 -17.03
CA GLU A 212 -8.23 -17.75 -15.79
C GLU A 212 -8.85 -16.46 -15.24
N ALA A 213 -9.14 -15.49 -16.12
CA ALA A 213 -9.77 -14.22 -15.76
C ALA A 213 -11.23 -14.35 -15.28
N ARG A 214 -11.88 -15.50 -15.52
CA ARG A 214 -13.30 -15.74 -15.20
C ARG A 214 -13.53 -17.00 -14.35
N LEU A 215 -12.51 -17.50 -13.66
CA LEU A 215 -12.63 -18.74 -12.87
C LEU A 215 -13.74 -18.70 -11.82
N THR A 216 -14.03 -17.52 -11.26
CA THR A 216 -15.05 -17.28 -10.23
C THR A 216 -16.48 -17.40 -10.74
N ASP A 217 -16.72 -17.34 -12.05
CA ASP A 217 -18.05 -17.41 -12.65
C ASP A 217 -18.56 -18.87 -12.70
N PRO A 218 -19.57 -19.27 -11.89
CA PRO A 218 -20.06 -20.65 -11.84
C PRO A 218 -20.77 -21.10 -13.13
N ASP A 219 -21.15 -20.17 -14.01
CA ASP A 219 -21.81 -20.42 -15.30
C ASP A 219 -20.83 -20.52 -16.48
N LEU A 220 -19.54 -20.24 -16.24
CA LEU A 220 -18.51 -20.26 -17.28
C LEU A 220 -18.49 -21.59 -18.04
N GLY A 221 -18.88 -21.51 -19.31
CA GLY A 221 -19.07 -22.67 -20.17
C GLY A 221 -18.32 -22.58 -21.48
N LEU A 222 -18.12 -23.74 -22.12
CA LEU A 222 -17.46 -23.85 -23.42
C LEU A 222 -18.10 -22.96 -24.51
N ARG A 223 -19.43 -22.82 -24.52
CA ARG A 223 -20.14 -21.96 -25.49
C ARG A 223 -19.82 -20.48 -25.28
N GLU A 224 -19.75 -20.06 -24.03
CA GLU A 224 -19.46 -18.67 -23.66
C GLU A 224 -18.02 -18.31 -24.01
N ILE A 225 -17.05 -19.14 -23.63
CA ILE A 225 -15.64 -18.95 -23.98
C ILE A 225 -15.44 -18.94 -25.49
N ALA A 226 -16.12 -19.82 -26.23
CA ALA A 226 -16.06 -19.81 -27.70
C ALA A 226 -16.59 -18.48 -28.28
N ALA A 227 -17.70 -17.96 -27.75
CA ALA A 227 -18.27 -16.69 -28.19
C ALA A 227 -17.38 -15.48 -27.86
N LEU A 228 -16.84 -15.40 -26.63
CA LEU A 228 -15.95 -14.33 -26.19
C LEU A 228 -14.68 -14.24 -27.04
N GLU A 229 -14.13 -15.40 -27.39
CA GLU A 229 -12.88 -15.49 -28.14
C GLU A 229 -13.05 -15.49 -29.66
N GLY A 230 -14.29 -15.42 -30.16
CA GLY A 230 -14.59 -15.42 -31.59
C GLY A 230 -14.29 -16.75 -32.29
N PHE A 231 -14.40 -17.88 -31.57
CA PHE A 231 -14.15 -19.22 -32.10
C PHE A 231 -15.41 -20.08 -32.14
N SER A 232 -15.43 -21.11 -32.99
CA SER A 232 -16.50 -22.11 -32.93
C SER A 232 -16.30 -23.04 -31.73
N VAL A 233 -17.40 -23.48 -31.11
CA VAL A 233 -17.40 -24.46 -30.00
C VAL A 233 -16.61 -25.72 -30.37
N ARG A 234 -16.78 -26.20 -31.61
CA ARG A 234 -16.07 -27.37 -32.13
C ARG A 234 -14.57 -27.15 -32.21
N TYR A 235 -14.14 -25.95 -32.57
CA TYR A 235 -12.73 -25.59 -32.63
C TYR A 235 -12.09 -25.55 -31.24
N VAL A 236 -12.73 -24.89 -30.27
CA VAL A 236 -12.25 -24.87 -28.87
C VAL A 236 -12.15 -26.29 -28.32
N GLN A 237 -13.14 -27.15 -28.56
CA GLN A 237 -13.06 -28.57 -28.17
C GLN A 237 -11.89 -29.31 -28.80
N GLN A 238 -11.59 -29.06 -30.09
CA GLN A 238 -10.43 -29.65 -30.75
C GLN A 238 -9.11 -29.17 -30.17
N LEU A 239 -9.01 -27.90 -29.76
CA LEU A 239 -7.82 -27.36 -29.10
C LEU A 239 -7.52 -28.07 -27.77
N PHE A 240 -8.55 -28.29 -26.93
CA PHE A 240 -8.37 -29.04 -25.68
C PHE A 240 -8.06 -30.52 -25.92
N LYS A 241 -8.78 -31.17 -26.86
CA LYS A 241 -8.52 -32.57 -27.22
C LYS A 241 -7.10 -32.78 -27.75
N GLY A 242 -6.59 -31.84 -28.54
CA GLY A 242 -5.21 -31.87 -29.05
C GLY A 242 -4.14 -31.75 -27.97
N ARG A 243 -4.51 -31.38 -26.74
CA ARG A 243 -3.63 -31.34 -25.56
C ARG A 243 -3.94 -32.45 -24.54
N GLY A 244 -4.68 -33.47 -24.93
CA GLY A 244 -4.93 -34.64 -24.10
C GLY A 244 -6.00 -34.46 -23.02
N GLY A 245 -6.91 -33.49 -23.15
CA GLY A 245 -8.00 -33.29 -22.20
C GLY A 245 -9.24 -32.63 -22.78
N SER A 246 -10.22 -32.33 -21.94
CA SER A 246 -11.41 -31.56 -22.29
C SER A 246 -11.39 -30.16 -21.65
N PHE A 247 -12.16 -29.24 -22.23
CA PHE A 247 -12.38 -27.91 -21.65
C PHE A 247 -12.85 -27.99 -20.20
N SER A 248 -13.83 -28.86 -19.92
CA SER A 248 -14.42 -28.99 -18.59
C SER A 248 -13.44 -29.55 -17.56
N GLU A 249 -12.54 -30.45 -17.98
CA GLU A 249 -11.46 -30.94 -17.11
C GLU A 249 -10.42 -29.84 -16.82
N HIS A 250 -10.05 -29.05 -17.83
CA HIS A 250 -9.14 -27.91 -17.65
C HIS A 250 -9.73 -26.88 -16.68
N LEU A 251 -10.95 -26.39 -16.95
CA LEU A 251 -11.63 -25.44 -16.07
C LEU A 251 -11.73 -25.96 -14.63
N ARG A 252 -12.11 -27.24 -14.46
CA ARG A 252 -12.20 -27.86 -13.13
C ARG A 252 -10.84 -27.88 -12.44
N ARG A 253 -9.76 -28.23 -13.14
CA ARG A 253 -8.41 -28.28 -12.58
C ARG A 253 -7.94 -26.89 -12.13
N GLU A 254 -8.09 -25.87 -12.97
CA GLU A 254 -7.69 -24.49 -12.61
C GLU A 254 -8.46 -24.01 -11.36
N ARG A 255 -9.76 -24.29 -11.26
CA ARG A 255 -10.56 -23.98 -10.06
C ARG A 255 -10.06 -24.73 -8.81
N LEU A 256 -9.75 -26.03 -8.94
CA LEU A 256 -9.22 -26.84 -7.84
C LEU A 256 -7.87 -26.32 -7.35
N GLU A 257 -6.98 -25.88 -8.24
CA GLU A 257 -5.68 -25.32 -7.89
C GLU A 257 -5.82 -24.01 -7.11
N ARG A 258 -6.76 -23.13 -7.50
CA ARG A 258 -7.09 -21.91 -6.74
C ARG A 258 -7.67 -22.23 -5.36
N CYS A 259 -8.60 -23.17 -5.28
CA CYS A 259 -9.10 -23.64 -3.98
C CYS A 259 -7.97 -24.19 -3.10
N ARG A 260 -6.99 -24.91 -3.66
CA ARG A 260 -5.88 -25.47 -2.89
C ARG A 260 -4.96 -24.39 -2.34
N ALA A 261 -4.64 -23.39 -3.15
CA ALA A 261 -3.85 -22.24 -2.71
C ALA A 261 -4.52 -21.55 -1.52
N ASP A 262 -5.82 -21.29 -1.64
CA ASP A 262 -6.57 -20.61 -0.58
C ASP A 262 -6.77 -21.49 0.66
N LEU A 263 -6.92 -22.81 0.50
CA LEU A 263 -7.00 -23.73 1.64
C LEU A 263 -5.69 -23.79 2.44
N ALA A 264 -4.55 -23.62 1.77
CA ALA A 264 -3.23 -23.62 2.38
C ALA A 264 -2.80 -22.25 2.93
N ASP A 265 -3.50 -21.17 2.56
CA ASP A 265 -3.22 -19.82 3.02
C ASP A 265 -3.76 -19.59 4.45
N PRO A 266 -2.90 -19.27 5.43
CA PRO A 266 -3.33 -18.92 6.79
C PRO A 266 -4.36 -17.78 6.84
N ALA A 267 -4.36 -16.86 5.85
CA ALA A 267 -5.34 -15.77 5.76
C ALA A 267 -6.78 -16.27 5.56
N HIS A 268 -6.95 -17.46 4.97
CA HIS A 268 -8.26 -18.08 4.74
C HIS A 268 -8.58 -19.21 5.75
N ALA A 269 -7.80 -19.33 6.83
CA ALA A 269 -7.98 -20.39 7.84
C ALA A 269 -9.38 -20.38 8.50
N ARG A 270 -9.99 -19.19 8.62
CA ARG A 270 -11.33 -18.98 9.20
C ARG A 270 -12.47 -19.16 8.18
N GLU A 271 -12.20 -19.21 6.86
CA GLU A 271 -13.24 -19.42 5.85
C GLU A 271 -13.69 -20.87 5.79
N GLY A 272 -14.97 -21.17 5.60
CA GLY A 272 -15.43 -22.54 5.41
C GLY A 272 -14.91 -23.13 4.09
N VAL A 273 -14.60 -24.44 4.07
CA VAL A 273 -14.20 -25.15 2.83
C VAL A 273 -15.22 -24.95 1.70
N ALA A 274 -16.51 -24.89 2.05
CA ALA A 274 -17.59 -24.60 1.11
C ALA A 274 -17.48 -23.19 0.49
N ALA A 275 -17.14 -22.18 1.29
CA ALA A 275 -17.02 -20.80 0.83
C ALA A 275 -15.89 -20.65 -0.19
N ILE A 276 -14.73 -21.26 0.07
CA ILE A 276 -13.61 -21.29 -0.87
C ILE A 276 -14.02 -22.00 -2.18
N ALA A 277 -14.75 -23.12 -2.08
CA ALA A 277 -15.25 -23.81 -3.26
C ALA A 277 -16.22 -22.95 -4.10
N TYR A 278 -17.16 -22.27 -3.44
CA TYR A 278 -18.15 -21.42 -4.11
C TYR A 278 -17.49 -20.18 -4.76
N ARG A 279 -16.50 -19.57 -4.10
CA ARG A 279 -15.71 -18.45 -4.63
C ARG A 279 -15.09 -18.77 -5.98
N TRP A 280 -14.59 -19.99 -6.15
CA TRP A 280 -13.99 -20.45 -7.41
C TRP A 280 -14.96 -21.17 -8.33
N GLY A 281 -16.26 -20.91 -8.21
CA GLY A 281 -17.26 -21.33 -9.18
C GLY A 281 -17.66 -22.81 -9.08
N PHE A 282 -17.40 -23.51 -7.98
CA PHE A 282 -18.11 -24.76 -7.69
C PHE A 282 -19.52 -24.42 -7.20
N ARG A 283 -20.51 -25.26 -7.53
CA ARG A 283 -21.91 -25.06 -7.07
C ARG A 283 -22.29 -25.94 -5.89
N ASP A 284 -21.50 -26.98 -5.64
CA ASP A 284 -21.79 -28.01 -4.66
C ASP A 284 -20.51 -28.42 -3.94
N GLN A 285 -20.55 -28.34 -2.60
CA GLN A 285 -19.42 -28.69 -1.74
C GLN A 285 -19.09 -30.18 -1.82
N ALA A 286 -20.09 -31.06 -1.94
CA ALA A 286 -19.85 -32.50 -1.99
C ALA A 286 -19.13 -32.91 -3.28
N HIS A 287 -19.50 -32.31 -4.41
CA HIS A 287 -18.83 -32.45 -5.69
C HIS A 287 -17.41 -31.88 -5.66
N PHE A 288 -17.22 -30.70 -5.05
CA PHE A 288 -15.89 -30.12 -4.84
C PHE A 288 -14.98 -31.06 -4.02
N THR A 289 -15.42 -31.53 -2.85
CA THR A 289 -14.61 -32.40 -1.98
C THR A 289 -14.16 -33.68 -2.70
N ARG A 290 -15.06 -34.32 -3.47
CA ARG A 290 -14.70 -35.49 -4.27
C ARG A 290 -13.70 -35.16 -5.37
N ALA A 291 -13.90 -34.05 -6.09
CA ALA A 291 -13.00 -33.62 -7.16
C ALA A 291 -11.62 -33.22 -6.62
N PHE A 292 -11.57 -32.55 -5.47
CA PHE A 292 -10.34 -32.13 -4.79
C PHE A 292 -9.53 -33.33 -4.31
N GLY A 293 -10.18 -34.28 -3.63
CA GLY A 293 -9.52 -35.53 -3.20
C GLY A 293 -8.98 -36.35 -4.37
N ALA A 294 -9.75 -36.46 -5.46
CA ALA A 294 -9.31 -37.13 -6.68
C ALA A 294 -8.12 -36.45 -7.36
N ALA A 295 -8.00 -35.12 -7.25
CA ALA A 295 -6.92 -34.35 -7.88
C ALA A 295 -5.63 -34.29 -7.05
N PHE A 296 -5.74 -34.19 -5.72
CA PHE A 296 -4.59 -33.91 -4.83
C PHE A 296 -4.25 -35.02 -3.83
N GLY A 297 -5.04 -36.09 -3.76
CA GLY A 297 -4.80 -37.21 -2.85
C GLY A 297 -5.03 -36.92 -1.36
N ILE A 298 -5.43 -35.70 -1.02
CA ILE A 298 -5.77 -35.23 0.33
C ILE A 298 -7.14 -34.56 0.32
N THR A 299 -7.82 -34.54 1.47
CA THR A 299 -9.08 -33.81 1.62
C THR A 299 -8.84 -32.30 1.73
N PRO A 300 -9.82 -31.44 1.35
CA PRO A 300 -9.71 -30.00 1.54
C PRO A 300 -9.39 -29.57 2.99
N THR A 301 -9.90 -30.32 3.97
CA THR A 301 -9.65 -30.06 5.40
C THR A 301 -8.22 -30.41 5.80
N GLU A 302 -7.64 -31.47 5.22
CA GLU A 302 -6.23 -31.84 5.46
C GLU A 302 -5.28 -30.83 4.80
N ALA A 303 -5.62 -30.34 3.60
CA ALA A 303 -4.87 -29.29 2.92
C ALA A 303 -4.79 -27.97 3.71
N ARG A 304 -5.64 -27.80 4.72
CA ARG A 304 -5.70 -26.63 5.60
C ARG A 304 -4.83 -26.73 6.86
N LYS A 305 -4.40 -27.93 7.26
CA LYS A 305 -3.58 -28.06 8.48
C LYS A 305 -2.22 -27.40 8.25
N PRO A 306 -1.78 -26.44 9.08
CA PRO A 306 -0.44 -25.88 8.98
C PRO A 306 0.58 -27.00 9.21
N ALA A 307 1.64 -27.01 8.40
CA ALA A 307 2.81 -27.84 8.64
C ALA A 307 3.58 -27.27 9.84
N SER A 308 3.14 -27.57 11.06
CA SER A 308 3.84 -27.19 12.28
C SER A 308 4.16 -28.44 13.11
N GLU A 309 5.38 -28.95 12.97
CA GLU A 309 6.10 -29.58 14.07
C GLU A 309 7.60 -29.57 13.76
N GLY A 310 8.32 -28.67 14.44
CA GLY A 310 9.77 -28.78 14.62
C GLY A 310 10.62 -27.70 13.96
N LEU A 311 10.58 -26.45 14.42
CA LEU A 311 11.74 -25.55 14.31
C LEU A 311 11.87 -24.67 15.56
N ASP A 312 12.96 -24.89 16.29
CA ASP A 312 13.50 -24.03 17.34
C ASP A 312 13.75 -22.61 16.79
N LEU A 313 13.19 -21.59 17.43
CA LEU A 313 13.52 -20.19 17.14
C LEU A 313 14.93 -19.87 17.67
N PRO A 314 15.87 -19.30 16.87
CA PRO A 314 17.12 -18.81 17.42
C PRO A 314 16.92 -17.48 18.16
N ALA A 315 17.51 -17.42 19.35
CA ALA A 315 17.36 -16.40 20.38
C ALA A 315 17.69 -14.96 19.93
N PHE A 316 16.86 -14.01 20.34
CA PHE A 316 17.21 -12.59 20.35
C PHE A 316 18.13 -12.26 21.56
N ARG A 317 19.17 -11.47 21.26
CA ARG A 317 20.26 -10.92 22.12
C ARG A 317 21.18 -11.92 22.83
N GLY A 318 22.31 -12.19 22.17
CA GLY A 318 23.55 -12.68 22.81
C GLY A 318 24.63 -12.95 21.76
N LEU A 319 25.66 -12.08 21.70
CA LEU A 319 26.94 -12.15 20.96
C LEU A 319 26.96 -12.79 19.53
N PRO A 320 27.54 -12.13 18.51
CA PRO A 320 27.62 -12.70 17.18
C PRO A 320 28.42 -14.01 17.17
N ARG A 321 27.88 -15.08 16.60
CA ARG A 321 28.71 -16.19 16.12
C ARG A 321 29.58 -15.65 15.00
N GLY A 322 30.88 -15.50 15.26
CA GLY A 322 31.87 -15.13 14.23
C GLY A 322 32.84 -14.01 14.57
N ALA A 323 32.91 -13.53 15.82
CA ALA A 323 33.98 -12.63 16.25
C ALA A 323 35.34 -13.37 16.31
N ASN A 324 36.00 -13.56 15.16
CA ASN A 324 37.42 -13.24 14.97
C ASN A 324 37.96 -13.48 13.55
N ARG A 325 38.76 -12.50 13.11
CA ARG A 325 39.83 -12.52 12.10
C ARG A 325 39.45 -12.54 10.61
N ARG A 326 39.59 -11.37 9.96
CA ARG A 326 40.84 -10.96 9.29
C ARG A 326 40.82 -9.45 8.98
N ARG A 327 41.80 -8.72 9.53
CA ARG A 327 42.14 -7.35 9.14
C ARG A 327 42.59 -7.34 7.67
N ARG A 328 41.92 -6.55 6.83
CA ARG A 328 42.49 -6.01 5.60
C ARG A 328 42.58 -4.50 5.76
N ALA A 329 43.75 -3.96 5.46
CA ALA A 329 44.03 -2.53 5.54
C ALA A 329 43.23 -1.78 4.47
N SER A 330 42.48 -0.76 4.89
CA SER A 330 41.89 0.24 3.99
C SER A 330 42.97 1.16 3.45
N PRO A 331 42.90 1.63 2.20
CA PRO A 331 43.76 2.70 1.72
C PRO A 331 43.38 4.02 2.41
N ALA A 332 44.38 4.88 2.61
CA ALA A 332 44.24 6.19 3.24
C ALA A 332 43.25 7.08 2.46
N ALA A 333 42.22 7.57 3.15
CA ALA A 333 41.38 8.65 2.67
C ALA A 333 42.21 9.95 2.60
N GLY A 334 42.13 10.63 1.45
CA GLY A 334 42.69 11.97 1.28
C GLY A 334 41.97 13.01 2.15
N PRO A 335 42.51 14.23 2.27
CA PRO A 335 41.98 15.23 3.18
C PRO A 335 40.57 15.66 2.75
N VAL A 336 39.60 15.41 3.62
CA VAL A 336 38.22 15.88 3.47
C VAL A 336 38.21 17.38 3.77
N ALA A 337 37.79 18.18 2.80
CA ALA A 337 37.58 19.61 2.95
C ALA A 337 36.55 19.87 4.06
N GLY A 338 36.82 20.88 4.90
CA GLY A 338 36.00 21.20 6.06
C GLY A 338 34.53 21.42 5.72
N TYR A 339 33.66 20.72 6.42
CA TYR A 339 32.22 20.95 6.41
C TYR A 339 31.91 22.24 7.16
N GLY A 340 31.41 23.24 6.44
CA GLY A 340 30.90 24.49 7.01
C GLY A 340 29.54 24.26 7.68
N PRO A 341 29.25 24.94 8.80
CA PRO A 341 28.03 24.76 9.57
C PRO A 341 26.95 25.73 9.07
N ASP A 342 26.42 25.53 7.87
CA ASP A 342 25.17 26.17 7.50
C ASP A 342 24.04 25.25 7.97
N GLY A 343 23.80 25.29 9.30
CA GLY A 343 22.65 24.65 9.90
C GLY A 343 21.39 25.14 9.19
N LEU A 344 20.45 24.22 8.91
CA LEU A 344 19.14 24.55 8.36
C LEU A 344 18.59 25.76 9.12
N ALA A 345 18.63 26.94 8.48
CA ALA A 345 17.90 28.07 8.98
C ALA A 345 16.44 27.63 9.01
N THR A 346 15.82 27.68 10.19
CA THR A 346 14.37 27.68 10.29
C THR A 346 13.87 28.65 9.23
N LEU A 347 13.04 28.17 8.30
CA LEU A 347 12.52 29.00 7.21
C LEU A 347 12.00 30.30 7.85
N PRO A 348 12.46 31.47 7.39
CA PRO A 348 12.17 32.72 8.07
C PRO A 348 10.65 32.88 8.22
N LEU A 349 10.22 33.34 9.40
CA LEU A 349 8.82 33.71 9.67
C LEU A 349 8.36 34.64 8.53
N ARG A 350 7.44 34.15 7.69
CA ARG A 350 6.95 34.91 6.53
C ARG A 350 6.30 36.21 7.00
N GLN A 351 6.50 37.29 6.24
CA GLN A 351 5.88 38.58 6.53
C GLN A 351 4.34 38.40 6.62
N PRO A 352 3.67 39.02 7.59
CA PRO A 352 2.22 38.91 7.72
C PRO A 352 1.56 39.50 6.47
N VAL A 353 0.91 38.65 5.69
CA VAL A 353 -0.02 39.09 4.64
C VAL A 353 -1.36 39.39 5.33
N SER A 354 -1.99 40.51 4.99
CA SER A 354 -3.28 40.94 5.56
C SER A 354 -4.49 40.13 5.07
N ASP A 355 -4.27 39.02 4.38
CA ASP A 355 -5.32 38.21 3.77
C ASP A 355 -5.79 37.14 4.76
N THR A 356 -6.88 37.44 5.48
CA THR A 356 -7.48 36.56 6.49
C THR A 356 -8.87 36.10 6.03
N HIS A 357 -9.11 34.80 6.11
CA HIS A 357 -10.36 34.16 5.72
C HIS A 357 -10.96 33.37 6.88
N HIS A 358 -12.25 33.09 6.79
CA HIS A 358 -12.97 32.17 7.67
C HIS A 358 -13.72 31.17 6.81
N LEU A 359 -13.50 29.88 7.07
CA LEU A 359 -14.12 28.77 6.38
C LEU A 359 -14.92 27.97 7.42
N PRO A 360 -16.23 28.24 7.55
CA PRO A 360 -17.08 27.53 8.50
C PRO A 360 -17.29 26.08 8.07
N ALA A 361 -17.59 25.20 9.04
CA ALA A 361 -18.03 23.84 8.75
C ALA A 361 -19.53 23.86 8.48
N HIS A 362 -19.89 23.69 7.22
CA HIS A 362 -21.28 23.71 6.72
C HIS A 362 -21.42 22.68 5.60
N ALA A 363 -22.62 22.19 5.33
CA ALA A 363 -22.87 21.19 4.29
C ALA A 363 -22.31 21.58 2.90
N ASP A 364 -22.21 22.88 2.60
CA ASP A 364 -21.69 23.40 1.33
C ASP A 364 -20.17 23.63 1.30
N THR A 365 -19.51 23.55 2.45
CA THR A 365 -18.06 23.81 2.60
C THR A 365 -17.28 22.57 3.04
N VAL A 366 -17.97 21.45 3.27
CA VAL A 366 -17.38 20.16 3.61
C VAL A 366 -17.65 19.14 2.52
N HIS A 367 -16.78 18.14 2.45
CA HIS A 367 -17.07 16.85 1.84
C HIS A 367 -16.79 15.74 2.85
N TRP A 368 -17.43 14.59 2.68
CA TRP A 368 -17.41 13.55 3.71
C TRP A 368 -16.85 12.26 3.14
N GLY A 369 -15.69 11.85 3.66
CA GLY A 369 -15.11 10.54 3.44
C GLY A 369 -14.26 10.39 2.19
N TYR A 370 -13.86 11.48 1.53
CA TYR A 370 -12.97 11.37 0.37
C TYR A 370 -12.07 12.60 0.16
N LEU A 371 -11.08 12.49 -0.72
CA LEU A 371 -10.43 13.59 -1.42
C LEU A 371 -10.75 13.50 -2.90
N SER A 372 -10.85 14.65 -3.57
CA SER A 372 -11.05 14.69 -5.01
C SER A 372 -10.36 15.86 -5.67
N HIS A 373 -9.59 15.59 -6.73
CA HIS A 373 -9.02 16.64 -7.56
C HIS A 373 -10.06 17.27 -8.52
N ALA A 374 -11.27 16.73 -8.60
CA ALA A 374 -12.36 17.24 -9.43
C ALA A 374 -13.32 18.15 -8.64
N GLN A 375 -13.16 18.24 -7.31
CA GLN A 375 -14.07 18.99 -6.47
C GLN A 375 -13.87 20.51 -6.61
N PRO A 376 -14.96 21.29 -6.77
CA PRO A 376 -14.88 22.74 -6.75
C PRO A 376 -14.34 23.24 -5.40
N PRO A 377 -13.45 24.24 -5.39
CA PRO A 377 -12.93 24.77 -4.13
C PRO A 377 -13.98 25.59 -3.39
N ALA A 378 -14.10 25.35 -2.09
CA ALA A 378 -14.93 26.13 -1.16
C ALA A 378 -14.31 27.52 -0.89
N LEU A 379 -12.99 27.62 -0.99
CA LEU A 379 -12.24 28.86 -0.79
C LEU A 379 -11.05 28.95 -1.75
N ARG A 380 -10.73 30.15 -2.21
CA ARG A 380 -9.51 30.42 -3.00
C ARG A 380 -8.66 31.46 -2.26
N VAL A 381 -7.39 31.17 -2.06
CA VAL A 381 -6.48 32.03 -1.29
C VAL A 381 -5.16 32.27 -2.02
N GLU A 382 -4.48 33.36 -1.67
CA GLU A 382 -3.08 33.58 -2.03
C GLU A 382 -2.14 32.84 -1.06
N PRO A 383 -0.94 32.42 -1.50
CA PRO A 383 0.10 31.96 -0.58
C PRO A 383 0.41 33.01 0.50
N GLY A 384 0.41 32.59 1.75
CA GLY A 384 0.60 33.43 2.94
C GLY A 384 -0.70 33.77 3.69
N ALA A 385 -1.87 33.47 3.11
CA ALA A 385 -3.16 33.72 3.75
C ALA A 385 -3.32 32.96 5.07
N VAL A 386 -4.04 33.58 6.00
CA VAL A 386 -4.46 32.95 7.26
C VAL A 386 -5.93 32.58 7.17
N VAL A 387 -6.26 31.31 7.41
CA VAL A 387 -7.64 30.82 7.35
C VAL A 387 -8.02 30.30 8.74
N THR A 388 -9.13 30.80 9.27
CA THR A 388 -9.80 30.16 10.40
C THR A 388 -10.69 29.07 9.83
N VAL A 389 -10.34 27.80 10.04
CA VAL A 389 -11.04 26.63 9.52
C VAL A 389 -11.76 25.95 10.68
N GLU A 390 -13.08 25.81 10.55
CA GLU A 390 -13.87 25.00 11.46
C GLU A 390 -13.94 23.57 10.95
N THR A 391 -13.81 22.59 11.83
CA THR A 391 -13.97 21.17 11.53
C THR A 391 -15.02 20.55 12.45
N LEU A 392 -15.67 19.51 11.95
CA LEU A 392 -16.58 18.69 12.73
C LEU A 392 -16.01 17.28 12.81
N THR A 393 -16.10 16.65 13.98
CA THR A 393 -15.83 15.20 14.05
C THR A 393 -16.98 14.43 13.39
N GLN A 394 -16.65 13.37 12.65
CA GLN A 394 -17.61 12.41 12.09
C GLN A 394 -18.42 11.67 13.16
N HIS A 395 -17.94 11.67 14.41
CA HIS A 395 -18.58 11.04 15.56
C HIS A 395 -19.70 11.86 16.20
N GLY A 396 -20.14 12.97 15.57
CA GLY A 396 -21.23 13.79 16.09
C GLY A 396 -22.57 13.05 16.28
N GLY A 397 -22.77 11.95 15.53
CA GLY A 397 -23.94 11.08 15.66
C GLY A 397 -23.99 10.24 16.94
N ASP A 398 -22.86 10.10 17.63
CA ASP A 398 -22.74 9.31 18.86
C ASP A 398 -23.53 9.93 20.03
N ASP A 399 -23.64 11.25 20.05
CA ASP A 399 -24.55 11.99 20.93
C ASP A 399 -24.96 13.33 20.31
N LEU A 400 -26.07 13.31 19.57
CA LEU A 400 -26.60 14.52 18.94
C LEU A 400 -26.85 15.67 19.92
N ALA A 401 -27.19 15.41 21.19
CA ALA A 401 -27.45 16.48 22.16
C ALA A 401 -26.19 17.27 22.54
N ARG A 402 -25.02 16.61 22.50
CA ARG A 402 -23.72 17.20 22.85
C ARG A 402 -22.94 17.74 21.65
N PHE A 403 -23.03 17.08 20.50
CA PHE A 403 -22.20 17.40 19.34
C PHE A 403 -22.91 18.21 18.25
N VAL A 404 -24.25 18.16 18.17
CA VAL A 404 -24.99 18.69 17.01
C VAL A 404 -26.07 19.70 17.42
N THR A 405 -26.88 19.38 18.43
CA THR A 405 -28.10 20.13 18.78
C THR A 405 -27.77 21.59 19.11
N GLY A 406 -28.43 22.51 18.41
CA GLY A 406 -28.27 23.95 18.59
C GLY A 406 -27.08 24.55 17.84
N ASP A 407 -26.23 23.74 17.21
CA ASP A 407 -25.10 24.20 16.40
C ASP A 407 -25.49 24.25 14.92
N PRO A 408 -25.67 25.44 14.31
CA PRO A 408 -26.14 25.54 12.92
C PRO A 408 -25.20 24.87 11.90
N GLY A 409 -23.89 24.87 12.15
CA GLY A 409 -22.92 24.24 11.28
C GLY A 409 -23.04 22.73 11.33
N ALA A 410 -23.03 22.17 12.55
CA ALA A 410 -23.20 20.73 12.75
C ALA A 410 -24.58 20.25 12.29
N GLU A 411 -25.66 20.96 12.60
CA GLU A 411 -27.01 20.64 12.14
C GLU A 411 -27.08 20.63 10.61
N SER A 412 -26.42 21.56 9.92
CA SER A 412 -26.40 21.57 8.45
C SER A 412 -25.76 20.30 7.87
N VAL A 413 -24.68 19.81 8.48
CA VAL A 413 -23.91 18.65 7.99
C VAL A 413 -24.57 17.32 8.38
N PHE A 414 -25.07 17.23 9.61
CA PHE A 414 -25.69 16.02 10.17
C PHE A 414 -27.18 15.90 9.89
N ALA A 415 -27.84 16.91 9.31
CA ALA A 415 -29.26 16.86 8.96
C ALA A 415 -29.60 15.60 8.14
N TRP A 416 -30.34 14.70 8.76
CA TRP A 416 -30.76 13.43 8.17
C TRP A 416 -32.14 13.05 8.69
N THR A 417 -33.09 12.95 7.76
CA THR A 417 -34.49 12.59 7.98
C THR A 417 -34.88 11.45 7.03
N ARG A 418 -36.09 10.90 7.19
CA ARG A 418 -36.64 9.91 6.26
C ARG A 418 -36.70 10.35 4.79
N ALA A 419 -36.78 11.66 4.54
CA ALA A 419 -36.98 12.20 3.19
C ALA A 419 -35.70 12.80 2.59
N HIS A 420 -34.72 13.17 3.42
CA HIS A 420 -33.58 13.96 2.98
C HIS A 420 -32.39 13.80 3.92
N LYS A 421 -31.20 13.86 3.34
CA LYS A 421 -29.90 13.90 4.01
C LYS A 421 -29.06 14.99 3.37
N ALA A 422 -28.56 15.94 4.17
CA ALA A 422 -27.89 17.13 3.66
C ALA A 422 -26.56 16.81 2.97
N VAL A 423 -25.69 16.06 3.65
CA VAL A 423 -24.47 15.50 3.05
C VAL A 423 -24.70 14.01 2.80
N ASP A 424 -25.20 13.71 1.60
CA ASP A 424 -25.63 12.36 1.23
C ASP A 424 -24.45 11.40 1.07
N ARG A 425 -23.50 11.74 0.19
CA ARG A 425 -22.25 10.99 0.01
C ARG A 425 -21.41 11.04 1.27
N ARG A 426 -21.14 9.88 1.86
CA ARG A 426 -20.13 9.69 2.90
C ARG A 426 -19.23 8.52 2.51
N GLY A 427 -18.07 8.85 1.95
CA GLY A 427 -17.10 7.91 1.39
C GLY A 427 -16.88 8.03 -0.12
N ALA A 428 -15.77 7.46 -0.57
CA ALA A 428 -15.34 7.34 -1.97
C ALA A 428 -16.10 6.27 -2.77
N GLY A 429 -16.99 5.50 -2.13
CA GLY A 429 -17.79 4.46 -2.78
C GLY A 429 -18.86 4.95 -3.76
N PRO A 430 -19.66 4.05 -4.33
CA PRO A 430 -20.74 4.42 -5.25
C PRO A 430 -21.87 5.19 -4.55
N MET A 431 -22.56 6.08 -5.29
CA MET A 431 -23.74 6.79 -4.76
C MET A 431 -24.93 5.87 -4.53
N ASN A 432 -25.16 4.94 -5.47
CA ASN A 432 -26.09 3.85 -5.26
C ASN A 432 -25.32 2.78 -4.48
N ALA A 433 -25.63 2.60 -3.20
CA ALA A 433 -24.97 1.70 -2.24
C ALA A 433 -25.10 0.21 -2.63
N ALA A 434 -24.59 -0.13 -3.81
CA ALA A 434 -24.86 -1.38 -4.50
C ALA A 434 -23.95 -2.52 -4.05
N ILE A 435 -22.92 -2.25 -3.24
CA ILE A 435 -21.97 -3.25 -2.76
C ILE A 435 -22.43 -3.79 -1.40
N PHE A 436 -22.74 -2.90 -0.46
CA PHE A 436 -23.08 -3.25 0.92
C PHE A 436 -24.46 -2.74 1.38
N GLY A 437 -25.09 -1.81 0.66
CA GLY A 437 -26.40 -1.30 1.04
C GLY A 437 -26.41 -0.34 2.23
N ARG A 438 -25.25 0.23 2.60
CA ARG A 438 -25.09 1.09 3.80
C ARG A 438 -25.53 2.54 3.62
N GLY A 439 -25.56 3.03 2.38
CA GLY A 439 -25.79 4.44 2.05
C GLY A 439 -24.79 4.97 1.01
N ALA A 440 -25.05 6.15 0.46
CA ALA A 440 -24.20 6.74 -0.59
C ALA A 440 -22.75 6.90 -0.12
N GLY A 441 -21.80 6.45 -0.93
CA GLY A 441 -20.36 6.41 -0.58
C GLY A 441 -19.95 5.17 0.23
N GLU A 442 -20.91 4.41 0.75
CA GLU A 442 -20.78 3.15 1.50
C GLU A 442 -19.85 3.18 2.73
N GLY A 443 -19.46 4.35 3.19
CA GLY A 443 -18.53 4.50 4.31
C GLY A 443 -17.08 4.15 3.97
N PHE A 444 -16.72 4.10 2.68
CA PHE A 444 -15.31 4.00 2.25
C PHE A 444 -14.61 5.35 2.42
N GLY A 445 -14.27 5.64 3.67
CA GLY A 445 -13.81 6.94 4.12
C GLY A 445 -14.88 7.61 4.98
N VAL A 446 -14.44 8.15 6.11
CA VAL A 446 -15.35 8.54 7.21
C VAL A 446 -15.19 9.97 7.67
N HIS A 447 -14.14 10.67 7.28
CA HIS A 447 -13.80 11.99 7.83
C HIS A 447 -14.65 13.11 7.21
N ILE A 448 -15.09 14.08 8.01
CA ILE A 448 -15.65 15.33 7.50
C ILE A 448 -14.47 16.26 7.17
N CYS A 449 -14.30 16.55 5.89
CA CYS A 449 -13.19 17.32 5.35
C CYS A 449 -13.65 18.72 4.94
N THR A 450 -13.28 19.74 5.70
CA THR A 450 -13.59 21.14 5.38
C THR A 450 -12.67 21.63 4.25
N GLY A 451 -13.24 22.09 3.14
CA GLY A 451 -12.51 22.46 1.92
C GLY A 451 -13.18 21.93 0.63
N PRO A 452 -12.43 21.79 -0.48
CA PRO A 452 -11.01 22.10 -0.61
C PRO A 452 -10.73 23.60 -0.72
N ILE A 453 -9.60 24.03 -0.15
CA ILE A 453 -9.01 25.36 -0.29
C ILE A 453 -8.05 25.31 -1.48
N TYR A 454 -8.33 26.09 -2.52
CA TYR A 454 -7.45 26.25 -3.67
C TYR A 454 -6.43 27.37 -3.41
N VAL A 455 -5.15 27.06 -3.59
CA VAL A 455 -4.03 27.98 -3.35
C VAL A 455 -3.48 28.47 -4.68
N ARG A 456 -3.56 29.78 -4.92
CA ARG A 456 -3.15 30.35 -6.21
C ARG A 456 -1.68 30.07 -6.49
N GLY A 457 -1.41 29.58 -7.71
CA GLY A 457 -0.06 29.34 -8.21
C GLY A 457 0.60 28.05 -7.70
N ALA A 458 -0.09 27.25 -6.87
CA ALA A 458 0.34 25.90 -6.52
C ALA A 458 0.21 24.98 -7.74
N ALA A 459 1.27 24.24 -8.03
CA ALA A 459 1.37 23.34 -9.17
C ALA A 459 2.06 22.01 -8.79
N PRO A 460 1.87 20.94 -9.56
CA PRO A 460 2.52 19.66 -9.29
C PRO A 460 4.05 19.80 -9.14
N GLY A 461 4.61 19.23 -8.07
CA GLY A 461 6.03 19.33 -7.71
C GLY A 461 6.37 20.42 -6.70
N ASP A 462 5.46 21.37 -6.46
CA ASP A 462 5.57 22.30 -5.33
C ASP A 462 5.36 21.57 -3.99
N VAL A 463 5.65 22.28 -2.89
CA VAL A 463 5.30 21.83 -1.53
C VAL A 463 4.42 22.88 -0.88
N LEU A 464 3.24 22.46 -0.42
CA LEU A 464 2.35 23.28 0.37
C LEU A 464 2.77 23.22 1.84
N GLU A 465 2.84 24.38 2.49
CA GLU A 465 3.09 24.49 3.91
C GLU A 465 1.80 24.87 4.63
N VAL A 466 1.45 24.14 5.69
CA VAL A 466 0.31 24.47 6.56
C VAL A 466 0.84 24.65 7.98
N GLU A 467 0.95 25.90 8.42
CA GLU A 467 1.36 26.26 9.77
C GLU A 467 0.12 26.42 10.67
N ILE A 468 0.03 25.62 11.72
CA ILE A 468 -1.09 25.64 12.67
C ILE A 468 -0.78 26.68 13.75
N LEU A 469 -1.41 27.84 13.67
CA LEU A 469 -1.17 28.97 14.57
C LEU A 469 -1.89 28.79 15.91
N ASP A 470 -3.11 28.28 15.86
CA ASP A 470 -3.94 28.03 17.02
C ASP A 470 -4.97 26.94 16.71
N ILE A 471 -5.43 26.23 17.74
CA ILE A 471 -6.46 25.21 17.64
C ILE A 471 -7.25 25.19 18.95
N GLN A 472 -8.58 25.12 18.86
CA GLN A 472 -9.47 25.18 20.01
C GLN A 472 -10.62 24.17 19.85
N PRO A 473 -11.08 23.53 20.93
CA PRO A 473 -12.33 22.77 20.91
C PRO A 473 -13.50 23.64 20.50
N ARG A 474 -14.36 23.13 19.61
CA ARG A 474 -15.60 23.79 19.23
C ARG A 474 -16.58 23.72 20.41
N PRO A 475 -17.11 24.85 20.90
CA PRO A 475 -18.05 24.85 22.02
C PRO A 475 -19.34 24.10 21.70
N CYS A 476 -19.88 23.39 22.70
CA CYS A 476 -21.22 22.84 22.61
C CYS A 476 -22.24 23.98 22.52
N ALA A 477 -23.11 23.93 21.52
CA ALA A 477 -24.14 24.94 21.31
C ALA A 477 -25.42 24.68 22.12
N ASN A 478 -25.58 23.47 22.68
CA ASN A 478 -26.71 23.14 23.53
C ASN A 478 -26.61 23.93 24.87
N PRO A 479 -27.62 24.77 25.21
CA PRO A 479 -27.60 25.56 26.44
C PRO A 479 -27.46 24.75 27.74
N GLU A 480 -27.86 23.47 27.73
CA GLU A 480 -27.71 22.58 28.89
C GLU A 480 -26.24 22.32 29.25
N PHE A 481 -25.33 22.47 28.30
CA PHE A 481 -23.91 22.17 28.45
C PHE A 481 -23.03 23.41 28.21
N ALA A 482 -23.55 24.60 28.51
CA ALA A 482 -22.84 25.85 28.31
C ALA A 482 -21.44 25.85 28.93
N GLY A 483 -20.45 26.31 28.16
CA GLY A 483 -19.05 26.35 28.59
C GLY A 483 -18.31 25.01 28.48
N LYS A 484 -18.90 23.99 27.86
CA LYS A 484 -18.25 22.70 27.60
C LYS A 484 -18.03 22.46 26.12
N ALA A 485 -17.07 21.60 25.82
CA ALA A 485 -16.96 20.88 24.56
C ALA A 485 -16.95 19.38 24.86
N PHE A 486 -17.20 18.56 23.84
CA PHE A 486 -17.27 17.12 23.98
C PHE A 486 -16.40 16.44 22.95
N ALA A 487 -15.97 15.24 23.29
CA ALA A 487 -15.23 14.38 22.39
C ALA A 487 -15.72 12.93 22.52
N SER A 488 -15.74 12.20 21.42
CA SER A 488 -16.04 10.77 21.38
C SER A 488 -14.71 10.00 21.31
N ASN A 489 -14.72 8.76 21.76
CA ASN A 489 -13.66 7.81 21.47
C ASN A 489 -14.33 6.47 21.28
N VAL A 490 -14.07 5.84 20.15
CA VAL A 490 -14.76 4.64 19.72
C VAL A 490 -13.74 3.53 19.59
N SER A 491 -13.84 2.57 20.50
CA SER A 491 -13.21 1.27 20.33
C SER A 491 -13.98 0.51 19.26
N ALA A 492 -13.49 0.60 18.03
CA ALA A 492 -14.23 0.24 16.83
C ALA A 492 -13.82 -1.11 16.21
N TRP A 493 -14.59 -1.60 15.25
CA TRP A 493 -14.31 -2.88 14.57
C TRP A 493 -13.08 -2.86 13.66
N TRP A 494 -12.64 -1.68 13.24
CA TRP A 494 -11.40 -1.48 12.48
C TRP A 494 -10.17 -1.27 13.37
N GLY A 495 -10.35 -1.11 14.69
CA GLY A 495 -9.25 -0.91 15.61
C GLY A 495 -8.39 -2.17 15.76
N TYR A 496 -7.10 -1.95 16.04
CA TYR A 496 -6.10 -3.01 16.15
C TYR A 496 -6.40 -4.03 17.26
N GLN A 497 -7.07 -3.58 18.32
CA GLN A 497 -7.51 -4.35 19.47
C GLN A 497 -8.73 -5.26 19.23
N TYR A 498 -9.50 -5.06 18.15
CA TYR A 498 -10.86 -5.58 18.05
C TYR A 498 -10.95 -7.12 18.15
N ASP A 499 -9.95 -7.82 17.64
CA ASP A 499 -9.86 -9.29 17.66
C ASP A 499 -9.19 -9.86 18.92
N ASP A 500 -8.72 -9.00 19.84
CA ASP A 500 -7.92 -9.34 21.02
C ASP A 500 -8.63 -9.02 22.36
N LEU A 501 -9.92 -8.68 22.33
CA LEU A 501 -10.68 -8.38 23.55
C LEU A 501 -10.90 -9.64 24.40
N LEU A 502 -10.57 -9.54 25.69
CA LEU A 502 -10.69 -10.66 26.63
C LEU A 502 -12.10 -10.84 27.20
N ALA A 503 -12.87 -9.75 27.30
CA ALA A 503 -14.19 -9.75 27.95
C ALA A 503 -15.29 -10.12 26.94
N ALA A 504 -16.25 -10.96 27.36
CA ALA A 504 -17.38 -11.34 26.51
C ALA A 504 -18.40 -10.18 26.34
N PRO A 505 -19.01 -10.04 25.15
CA PRO A 505 -18.68 -10.72 23.90
C PRO A 505 -17.31 -10.27 23.37
N ALA A 506 -16.51 -11.21 22.85
CA ALA A 506 -15.13 -10.94 22.46
C ALA A 506 -14.98 -10.00 21.25
N ARG A 507 -16.08 -9.67 20.55
CA ARG A 507 -16.13 -8.65 19.50
C ARG A 507 -17.30 -7.74 19.77
N HIS A 508 -17.01 -6.49 20.09
CA HIS A 508 -18.00 -5.44 20.28
C HIS A 508 -17.33 -4.08 20.16
N GLU A 509 -18.15 -3.09 19.84
CA GLU A 509 -17.72 -1.71 19.79
C GLU A 509 -18.18 -0.96 21.03
N THR A 510 -17.37 -0.04 21.51
CA THR A 510 -17.69 0.78 22.69
C THR A 510 -17.42 2.25 22.37
N VAL A 511 -18.43 3.07 22.56
CA VAL A 511 -18.33 4.52 22.49
C VAL A 511 -18.12 5.07 23.89
N THR A 512 -17.13 5.92 24.08
CA THR A 512 -16.86 6.63 25.34
C THR A 512 -16.92 8.13 25.10
N ILE A 513 -17.85 8.81 25.76
CA ILE A 513 -18.01 10.26 25.65
C ILE A 513 -17.20 10.96 26.74
N TYR A 514 -16.44 11.97 26.33
CA TYR A 514 -15.61 12.80 27.18
C TYR A 514 -16.10 14.25 27.19
N GLU A 515 -15.93 14.90 28.34
CA GLU A 515 -16.18 16.32 28.52
C GLU A 515 -14.86 17.09 28.62
N ILE A 516 -14.83 18.27 28.01
CA ILE A 516 -13.77 19.26 28.10
C ILE A 516 -14.38 20.53 28.71
N ASP A 517 -13.79 21.03 29.79
CA ASP A 517 -14.19 22.32 30.37
C ASP A 517 -13.51 23.45 29.59
N LEU A 518 -14.27 24.33 28.94
CA LEU A 518 -13.67 25.41 28.16
C LEU A 518 -13.04 26.51 29.04
N ALA A 519 -13.34 26.51 30.35
CA ALA A 519 -12.62 27.34 31.31
C ALA A 519 -11.21 26.81 31.62
N ASP A 520 -10.97 25.51 31.40
CA ASP A 520 -9.70 24.82 31.62
C ASP A 520 -9.51 23.67 30.59
N PRO A 521 -9.25 24.01 29.31
CA PRO A 521 -9.25 23.05 28.20
C PRO A 521 -7.95 22.23 28.12
N GLU A 522 -7.24 22.05 29.24
CA GLU A 522 -5.98 21.30 29.32
C GLU A 522 -6.19 19.80 29.49
N VAL A 523 -7.41 19.38 29.89
CA VAL A 523 -7.75 17.97 30.09
C VAL A 523 -9.17 17.63 29.66
N ALA A 524 -9.38 16.36 29.29
CA ALA A 524 -10.70 15.77 29.08
C ALA A 524 -10.98 14.70 30.15
N ARG A 525 -12.25 14.54 30.52
CA ARG A 525 -12.71 13.54 31.51
C ARG A 525 -13.85 12.71 30.94
N ALA A 526 -13.77 11.39 31.11
CA ALA A 526 -14.81 10.49 30.61
C ALA A 526 -16.11 10.67 31.41
N LEU A 527 -17.23 10.86 30.69
CA LEU A 527 -18.56 11.00 31.28
C LEU A 527 -19.25 9.65 31.44
N TYR A 528 -19.32 8.92 30.32
CA TYR A 528 -19.92 7.60 30.24
C TYR A 528 -19.41 6.87 29.02
N SER A 529 -19.60 5.56 29.01
CA SER A 529 -19.48 4.76 27.79
C SER A 529 -20.71 3.92 27.56
N TYR A 530 -20.96 3.52 26.33
CA TYR A 530 -21.97 2.54 25.99
C TYR A 530 -21.44 1.59 24.93
N ARG A 531 -21.94 0.36 24.94
CA ARG A 531 -21.69 -0.59 23.87
C ARG A 531 -22.59 -0.24 22.69
N TRP A 532 -22.03 -0.24 21.48
CA TRP A 532 -22.83 -0.11 20.27
C TRP A 532 -23.88 -1.22 20.21
N THR A 533 -25.13 -0.83 19.96
CA THR A 533 -26.23 -1.74 19.63
C THR A 533 -26.66 -1.43 18.19
N PRO A 534 -27.28 -2.38 17.46
CA PRO A 534 -27.73 -2.11 16.10
C PRO A 534 -28.57 -0.83 16.02
N GLN A 535 -28.15 0.12 15.18
CA GLN A 535 -28.83 1.39 14.99
C GLN A 535 -29.55 1.38 13.64
N THR A 536 -30.79 1.84 13.58
CA THR A 536 -31.50 2.03 12.31
C THR A 536 -31.41 3.49 11.89
N ASP A 537 -30.81 3.76 10.73
CA ASP A 537 -30.70 5.11 10.20
C ASP A 537 -32.08 5.69 9.79
N PRO A 538 -32.19 7.00 9.54
CA PRO A 538 -33.45 7.60 9.13
C PRO A 538 -34.02 7.07 7.81
N PHE A 539 -33.23 6.42 6.95
CA PHE A 539 -33.71 5.77 5.72
C PHE A 539 -34.18 4.32 5.94
N GLY A 540 -33.97 3.77 7.13
CA GLY A 540 -34.40 2.43 7.52
C GLY A 540 -33.32 1.36 7.33
N VAL A 541 -32.06 1.73 7.09
CA VAL A 541 -30.93 0.80 7.03
C VAL A 541 -30.49 0.49 8.46
N GLU A 542 -30.34 -0.79 8.78
CA GLU A 542 -29.82 -1.23 10.08
C GLU A 542 -28.30 -1.42 10.03
N HIS A 543 -27.60 -0.85 11.01
CA HIS A 543 -26.16 -0.86 11.16
C HIS A 543 -25.77 -1.63 12.41
N ALA A 544 -25.46 -2.92 12.23
CA ALA A 544 -25.09 -3.81 13.33
C ALA A 544 -23.74 -3.43 13.99
N THR A 545 -22.87 -2.79 13.22
CA THR A 545 -21.60 -2.18 13.65
C THR A 545 -21.54 -0.73 13.16
N ILE A 546 -20.53 0.03 13.57
CA ILE A 546 -20.27 1.39 13.07
C ILE A 546 -19.66 1.28 11.67
N ASP A 547 -20.48 0.96 10.67
CA ASP A 547 -20.05 0.68 9.31
C ASP A 547 -20.36 1.79 8.30
N TYR A 548 -20.99 2.86 8.78
CA TYR A 548 -21.29 4.08 8.03
C TYR A 548 -21.19 5.30 8.97
N PRO A 549 -20.53 6.40 8.54
CA PRO A 549 -20.24 7.51 9.45
C PRO A 549 -21.47 8.39 9.71
N GLY A 550 -21.52 9.01 10.90
CA GLY A 550 -22.54 9.99 11.28
C GLY A 550 -23.96 9.42 11.38
N ILE A 551 -24.11 8.15 11.74
CA ILE A 551 -25.39 7.54 12.09
C ILE A 551 -25.91 8.19 13.38
N PRO A 552 -27.16 8.69 13.42
CA PRO A 552 -27.73 9.21 14.67
C PRO A 552 -28.07 8.05 15.62
N VAL A 553 -27.34 7.93 16.72
CA VAL A 553 -27.60 6.90 17.74
C VAL A 553 -28.91 7.21 18.47
N ASP A 554 -29.77 6.20 18.62
CA ASP A 554 -30.99 6.28 19.44
C ASP A 554 -30.64 6.01 20.92
N PRO A 555 -30.74 7.02 21.82
CA PRO A 555 -30.42 6.85 23.23
C PRO A 555 -31.28 5.79 23.94
N ALA A 556 -32.46 5.46 23.41
CA ALA A 556 -33.34 4.45 23.99
C ALA A 556 -32.85 3.00 23.75
N THR A 557 -31.94 2.81 22.79
CA THR A 557 -31.44 1.48 22.38
C THR A 557 -30.10 1.11 23.03
N ILE A 558 -29.46 2.06 23.71
CA ILE A 558 -28.16 1.89 24.35
C ILE A 558 -28.31 1.87 25.88
N ALA A 559 -27.27 1.36 26.56
CA ALA A 559 -27.20 1.34 28.02
C ALA A 559 -25.94 2.07 28.50
N PRO A 560 -26.02 3.39 28.78
CA PRO A 560 -24.88 4.17 29.26
C PRO A 560 -24.38 3.71 30.62
N ARG A 561 -23.07 3.53 30.73
CA ARG A 561 -22.34 3.30 31.98
C ARG A 561 -21.60 4.57 32.37
N HIS A 562 -22.03 5.19 33.46
CA HIS A 562 -21.38 6.38 34.02
C HIS A 562 -20.19 6.01 34.92
N ARG A 563 -19.38 7.02 35.27
CA ARG A 563 -18.19 6.88 36.14
C ARG A 563 -17.14 5.92 35.58
N VAL A 564 -17.06 5.82 34.26
CA VAL A 564 -15.97 5.13 33.56
C VAL A 564 -14.69 5.95 33.71
N LEU A 565 -13.54 5.29 33.80
CA LEU A 565 -12.23 5.95 33.97
C LEU A 565 -12.21 6.98 35.12
N ALA A 566 -12.95 6.74 36.20
CA ALA A 566 -13.04 7.68 37.32
C ALA A 566 -11.65 8.01 37.90
N GLY A 567 -11.34 9.31 38.00
CA GLY A 567 -10.05 9.80 38.49
C GLY A 567 -8.95 9.87 37.43
N VAL A 568 -9.25 9.55 36.16
CA VAL A 568 -8.33 9.70 35.04
C VAL A 568 -8.62 11.01 34.29
N GLU A 569 -7.58 11.78 34.04
CA GLU A 569 -7.62 12.99 33.22
C GLU A 569 -6.76 12.78 31.98
N ILE A 570 -7.32 13.04 30.80
CA ILE A 570 -6.63 12.87 29.53
C ILE A 570 -6.01 14.21 29.13
N PRO A 571 -4.68 14.34 29.04
CA PRO A 571 -4.04 15.60 28.67
C PRO A 571 -4.39 16.03 27.26
N ALA A 572 -4.64 17.33 27.08
CA ALA A 572 -4.88 17.94 25.78
C ALA A 572 -3.66 17.74 24.86
N ARG A 573 -3.92 17.23 23.66
CA ARG A 573 -3.00 17.24 22.52
C ARG A 573 -3.78 17.61 21.27
N PRO A 574 -4.39 18.81 21.19
CA PRO A 574 -5.33 19.07 20.12
C PRO A 574 -4.61 19.15 18.77
N HIS A 575 -5.10 18.39 17.80
CA HIS A 575 -4.53 18.31 16.46
C HIS A 575 -5.61 17.96 15.43
N PHE A 576 -5.28 18.13 14.16
CA PHE A 576 -6.05 17.59 13.06
C PHE A 576 -5.43 16.25 12.66
N GLY A 577 -6.16 15.15 12.79
CA GLY A 577 -5.79 13.85 12.23
C GLY A 577 -5.71 13.94 10.70
N PHE A 578 -6.65 14.68 10.11
CA PHE A 578 -6.76 14.90 8.68
C PHE A 578 -6.27 16.28 8.21
N VAL A 579 -5.12 16.30 7.51
CA VAL A 579 -4.64 17.46 6.74
C VAL A 579 -4.10 16.95 5.40
N GLY A 580 -4.80 17.20 4.31
CA GLY A 580 -4.47 16.59 3.02
C GLY A 580 -4.69 17.51 1.82
N VAL A 581 -3.84 17.33 0.79
CA VAL A 581 -4.02 17.92 -0.55
C VAL A 581 -4.56 16.87 -1.50
N ALA A 582 -5.26 17.25 -2.57
CA ALA A 582 -5.86 16.27 -3.47
C ALA A 582 -4.78 15.51 -4.27
N PRO A 583 -4.75 14.17 -4.20
CA PRO A 583 -3.85 13.34 -5.01
C PRO A 583 -4.26 13.37 -6.49
N ARG A 584 -3.33 13.03 -7.38
CA ARG A 584 -3.56 12.98 -8.84
C ARG A 584 -4.01 11.62 -9.36
N GLU A 585 -3.83 10.57 -8.56
CA GLU A 585 -3.91 9.18 -8.98
C GLU A 585 -5.34 8.69 -9.23
N ALA A 586 -6.33 9.25 -8.51
CA ALA A 586 -7.74 8.90 -8.65
C ALA A 586 -8.65 10.10 -8.37
N GLU A 587 -9.83 10.09 -8.99
CA GLU A 587 -10.82 11.17 -8.84
C GLU A 587 -11.44 11.21 -7.46
N LEU A 588 -11.76 10.04 -6.87
CA LEU A 588 -12.24 9.90 -5.50
C LEU A 588 -11.24 9.00 -4.76
N VAL A 589 -10.69 9.52 -3.67
CA VAL A 589 -9.76 8.81 -2.80
C VAL A 589 -10.34 8.73 -1.41
N ASP A 590 -10.46 7.52 -0.88
CA ASP A 590 -10.85 7.21 0.49
C ASP A 590 -10.08 8.10 1.48
N SER A 591 -10.80 8.78 2.39
CA SER A 591 -10.20 9.67 3.36
C SER A 591 -9.47 8.94 4.50
N ILE A 592 -9.63 7.62 4.65
CA ILE A 592 -8.99 6.84 5.72
C ILE A 592 -7.49 6.66 5.45
N PRO A 593 -7.03 6.02 4.35
CA PRO A 593 -5.60 5.72 4.24
C PRO A 593 -4.75 6.95 3.97
N PRO A 594 -3.79 7.31 4.84
CA PRO A 594 -2.87 8.38 4.51
C PRO A 594 -1.95 8.02 3.35
N GLY A 595 -1.33 9.03 2.77
CA GLY A 595 -0.34 8.85 1.73
C GLY A 595 0.62 10.03 1.61
N TYR A 596 1.32 10.09 0.48
CA TYR A 596 2.24 11.20 0.21
C TYR A 596 1.55 12.57 0.31
N PHE A 597 0.26 12.61 0.00
CA PHE A 597 -0.59 13.80 -0.03
C PHE A 597 -1.06 14.27 1.36
N GLY A 598 -0.64 13.61 2.44
CA GLY A 598 -1.21 13.80 3.78
C GLY A 598 -2.46 12.94 3.96
N GLY A 599 -3.57 13.56 4.32
CA GLY A 599 -4.81 12.86 4.68
C GLY A 599 -4.82 12.53 6.17
N ASN A 600 -5.30 11.34 6.53
CA ASN A 600 -5.40 10.83 7.91
C ASN A 600 -4.03 10.40 8.48
N ILE A 601 -3.22 11.38 8.86
CA ILE A 601 -1.86 11.11 9.33
C ILE A 601 -1.92 10.61 10.79
N ASP A 602 -2.86 11.15 11.57
CA ASP A 602 -3.11 10.81 12.98
C ASP A 602 -1.85 10.91 13.82
N ASN A 603 -1.11 11.98 13.59
CA ASN A 603 0.07 12.32 14.38
C ASN A 603 -0.27 13.50 15.28
N TRP A 604 -0.42 13.24 16.58
CA TRP A 604 -0.80 14.27 17.57
C TRP A 604 0.15 15.48 17.64
N ARG A 605 1.33 15.37 17.03
CA ARG A 605 2.30 16.46 16.89
C ARG A 605 1.91 17.49 15.82
N ALA A 606 0.92 17.19 14.95
CA ALA A 606 0.30 18.12 14.01
C ALA A 606 -0.71 19.06 14.69
N GLY A 607 -0.30 19.65 15.82
CA GLY A 607 -1.09 20.58 16.61
C GLY A 607 -0.55 22.02 16.55
N LYS A 608 -0.97 22.85 17.50
CA LYS A 608 -0.53 24.24 17.62
C LYS A 608 0.99 24.40 17.58
N GLY A 609 1.46 25.31 16.72
CA GLY A 609 2.87 25.63 16.51
C GLY A 609 3.60 24.70 15.54
N ALA A 610 2.93 23.66 15.02
CA ALA A 610 3.50 22.77 14.01
C ALA A 610 3.32 23.34 12.59
N ARG A 611 4.23 22.95 11.70
CA ARG A 611 4.19 23.21 10.26
C ARG A 611 4.17 21.87 9.54
N LEU A 612 3.18 21.66 8.70
CA LEU A 612 3.06 20.48 7.85
C LEU A 612 3.48 20.83 6.44
N PHE A 613 4.30 19.99 5.82
CA PHE A 613 4.76 20.15 4.45
C PHE A 613 4.21 19.01 3.59
N LEU A 614 3.37 19.36 2.62
CA LEU A 614 2.60 18.43 1.79
C LEU A 614 3.02 18.58 0.31
N PRO A 615 3.53 17.51 -0.34
CA PRO A 615 3.81 17.52 -1.77
C PRO A 615 2.54 17.80 -2.60
N VAL A 616 2.61 18.79 -3.48
CA VAL A 616 1.52 19.15 -4.38
C VAL A 616 1.57 18.28 -5.63
N SER A 617 0.44 17.63 -5.96
CA SER A 617 0.29 16.75 -7.13
C SER A 617 -0.70 17.25 -8.17
N VAL A 618 -1.52 18.24 -7.83
CA VAL A 618 -2.55 18.83 -8.71
C VAL A 618 -2.53 20.35 -8.62
N GLU A 619 -3.07 21.02 -9.63
CA GLU A 619 -3.16 22.48 -9.64
C GLU A 619 -3.98 22.99 -8.44
N GLY A 620 -3.47 24.02 -7.77
CA GLY A 620 -4.13 24.63 -6.63
C GLY A 620 -4.02 23.86 -5.32
N ALA A 621 -3.37 22.69 -5.32
CA ALA A 621 -3.24 21.74 -4.21
C ALA A 621 -4.55 21.14 -3.68
N LEU A 622 -5.63 21.93 -3.58
CA LEU A 622 -6.94 21.53 -3.07
C LEU A 622 -6.85 20.97 -1.63
N LEU A 623 -6.37 21.81 -0.72
CA LEU A 623 -6.17 21.48 0.70
C LEU A 623 -7.51 21.29 1.42
N SER A 624 -7.67 20.17 2.14
CA SER A 624 -8.79 19.96 3.07
C SER A 624 -8.26 19.65 4.47
N ILE A 625 -9.01 20.07 5.48
CA ILE A 625 -8.68 19.87 6.90
C ILE A 625 -9.92 19.32 7.60
N GLY A 626 -9.75 18.28 8.42
CA GLY A 626 -10.85 17.59 9.08
C GLY A 626 -10.38 16.85 10.32
N ASP A 627 -11.22 15.93 10.79
CA ASP A 627 -10.84 14.91 11.78
C ASP A 627 -10.13 15.49 13.01
N GLY A 628 -10.84 16.34 13.74
CA GLY A 628 -10.28 17.01 14.90
C GLY A 628 -10.14 16.02 16.06
N HIS A 629 -8.98 15.99 16.70
CA HIS A 629 -8.72 15.19 17.88
C HIS A 629 -8.32 16.09 19.05
N PHE A 630 -9.02 16.00 20.18
CA PHE A 630 -8.59 16.68 21.41
C PHE A 630 -7.32 16.05 21.99
N ALA A 631 -7.19 14.72 21.88
CA ALA A 631 -6.02 13.97 22.30
C ALA A 631 -5.92 12.65 21.53
N GLN A 632 -4.72 12.10 21.43
CA GLN A 632 -4.47 10.76 20.89
C GLN A 632 -3.15 10.20 21.44
N GLY A 633 -3.06 8.87 21.49
CA GLY A 633 -1.82 8.15 21.75
C GLY A 633 -1.13 7.73 20.45
N ASP A 634 0.20 7.65 20.46
CA ASP A 634 0.97 7.02 19.38
C ASP A 634 0.50 5.55 19.23
N GLY A 635 -0.12 5.24 18.09
CA GLY A 635 -0.68 3.94 17.75
C GLY A 635 -2.18 3.92 17.48
N GLU A 636 -2.96 4.86 18.04
CA GLU A 636 -4.42 4.93 17.84
C GLU A 636 -5.11 3.55 17.95
N ILE A 637 -4.78 2.86 19.04
CA ILE A 637 -4.94 1.41 19.13
C ILE A 637 -6.38 0.96 18.94
N ASP A 638 -7.33 1.75 19.44
CA ASP A 638 -8.73 1.37 19.44
C ASP A 638 -9.50 1.72 18.15
N GLY A 639 -8.80 2.38 17.21
CA GLY A 639 -9.32 2.81 15.93
C GLY A 639 -9.62 4.31 15.84
N THR A 640 -9.62 5.05 16.95
CA THR A 640 -9.93 6.50 16.95
C THR A 640 -9.10 7.29 17.96
N GLY A 641 -8.94 8.58 17.71
CA GLY A 641 -8.49 9.53 18.72
C GLY A 641 -9.58 9.86 19.75
N LEU A 642 -9.37 10.97 20.44
CA LEU A 642 -10.43 11.67 21.19
C LEU A 642 -11.12 12.65 20.25
N GLU A 643 -11.95 12.08 19.38
CA GLU A 643 -12.73 12.68 18.30
C GLU A 643 -13.54 13.90 18.74
N CYS A 644 -13.13 15.08 18.29
CA CYS A 644 -13.64 16.36 18.76
C CYS A 644 -13.75 17.36 17.61
N SER A 645 -14.87 18.07 17.49
CA SER A 645 -14.97 19.21 16.58
C SER A 645 -13.99 20.29 17.02
N LEU A 646 -13.11 20.77 16.13
CA LEU A 646 -12.09 21.77 16.43
C LEU A 646 -12.24 23.00 15.53
N THR A 647 -11.71 24.14 15.98
CA THR A 647 -11.52 25.32 15.13
C THR A 647 -10.04 25.67 15.13
N GLY A 648 -9.43 25.66 13.95
CA GLY A 648 -8.01 25.97 13.76
C GLY A 648 -7.80 27.29 13.06
N ARG A 649 -6.73 27.99 13.42
CA ARG A 649 -6.18 29.08 12.61
C ARG A 649 -4.93 28.59 11.94
N VAL A 650 -4.95 28.50 10.61
CA VAL A 650 -3.82 28.00 9.82
C VAL A 650 -3.28 29.08 8.90
N ARG A 651 -1.96 29.11 8.68
CA ARG A 651 -1.34 29.89 7.62
C ARG A 651 -0.92 28.95 6.49
N ILE A 652 -1.29 29.30 5.27
CA ILE A 652 -1.05 28.45 4.10
C ILE A 652 0.10 29.05 3.29
N GLY A 653 1.27 28.43 3.36
CA GLY A 653 2.45 28.77 2.56
C GLY A 653 2.57 27.92 1.30
N LEU A 654 3.35 28.41 0.33
CA LEU A 654 3.70 27.67 -0.88
C LEU A 654 5.20 27.77 -1.13
N HIS A 655 5.85 26.63 -1.39
CA HIS A 655 7.25 26.53 -1.78
C HIS A 655 7.33 25.99 -3.21
N LYS A 656 7.95 26.76 -4.10
CA LYS A 656 8.02 26.43 -5.52
C LYS A 656 9.05 25.36 -5.80
N ALA A 657 8.73 24.43 -6.69
CA ALA A 657 9.56 23.27 -7.04
C ALA A 657 11.02 23.63 -7.39
N ASP A 658 11.23 24.75 -8.08
CA ASP A 658 12.53 25.26 -8.51
C ASP A 658 13.35 25.95 -7.40
N ALA A 659 12.72 26.23 -6.26
CA ALA A 659 13.30 26.92 -5.12
C ALA A 659 13.16 26.13 -3.81
N LEU A 660 12.94 24.82 -3.87
CA LEU A 660 12.78 23.99 -2.68
C LEU A 660 14.09 23.92 -1.86
N PRO A 661 14.02 24.17 -0.53
CA PRO A 661 15.08 23.83 0.40
C PRO A 661 15.41 22.34 0.35
N ASP A 662 16.66 21.97 0.63
CA ASP A 662 17.12 20.58 0.49
C ASP A 662 16.28 19.57 1.29
N HIS A 663 15.86 19.95 2.50
CA HIS A 663 15.02 19.11 3.37
C HIS A 663 13.57 18.92 2.87
N LEU A 664 13.12 19.71 1.90
CA LEU A 664 11.79 19.60 1.27
C LEU A 664 11.85 18.98 -0.13
N ARG A 665 13.06 18.78 -0.70
CA ARG A 665 13.20 18.23 -2.06
C ARG A 665 12.83 16.76 -2.10
N GLY A 666 11.88 16.41 -2.98
CA GLY A 666 11.51 15.03 -3.23
C GLY A 666 10.91 14.31 -2.03
N LEU A 667 10.21 15.07 -1.16
CA LEU A 667 9.43 14.53 -0.04
C LEU A 667 8.49 13.41 -0.52
N PRO A 668 8.69 12.15 -0.09
CA PRO A 668 7.84 11.04 -0.48
C PRO A 668 6.61 10.88 0.44
N ALA A 669 6.56 11.64 1.54
CA ALA A 669 5.51 11.67 2.55
C ALA A 669 5.49 13.05 3.24
N PRO A 670 4.45 13.37 4.03
CA PRO A 670 4.39 14.59 4.82
C PRO A 670 5.59 14.74 5.76
N LEU A 671 6.10 15.96 5.89
CA LEU A 671 7.05 16.32 6.94
C LEU A 671 6.34 17.21 7.95
N ILE A 672 6.47 16.92 9.24
CA ILE A 672 5.97 17.78 10.31
C ILE A 672 7.17 18.42 11.00
N GLU A 673 7.16 19.75 11.13
CA GLU A 673 8.15 20.51 11.85
C GLU A 673 7.50 21.16 13.07
N THR A 674 8.03 20.88 14.26
CA THR A 674 7.65 21.58 15.50
C THR A 674 8.74 22.58 15.88
N PRO A 675 8.53 23.45 16.89
CA PRO A 675 9.59 24.35 17.36
C PRO A 675 10.89 23.62 17.76
N THR A 676 10.79 22.37 18.21
CA THR A 676 11.90 21.62 18.79
C THR A 676 12.32 20.39 17.99
N HIS A 677 11.48 19.86 17.09
CA HIS A 677 11.74 18.61 16.38
C HIS A 677 11.39 18.70 14.90
N TRP A 678 12.09 17.88 14.10
CA TRP A 678 11.59 17.39 12.83
C TRP A 678 10.92 16.03 13.07
N VAL A 679 9.78 15.79 12.42
CA VAL A 679 9.03 14.55 12.52
C VAL A 679 8.81 14.03 11.09
N VAL A 680 9.61 13.04 10.72
CA VAL A 680 9.57 12.41 9.38
C VAL A 680 8.49 11.35 9.40
N GLN A 681 7.41 11.55 8.63
CA GLN A 681 6.30 10.61 8.53
C GLN A 681 6.59 9.54 7.48
N ALA A 682 6.22 8.29 7.75
CA ALA A 682 6.22 7.23 6.77
C ALA A 682 5.03 6.29 6.96
N PHE A 683 4.71 5.56 5.91
CA PHE A 683 3.60 4.62 5.89
C PHE A 683 4.04 3.27 5.32
N SER A 684 3.19 2.26 5.45
CA SER A 684 3.41 0.92 4.85
C SER A 684 3.70 1.02 3.35
N PHE A 685 2.97 1.88 2.65
CA PHE A 685 3.19 2.23 1.25
C PHE A 685 3.35 3.76 1.13
N GLN A 686 4.44 4.22 0.52
CA GLN A 686 4.71 5.66 0.37
C GLN A 686 3.68 6.33 -0.54
N ASN A 687 3.29 5.67 -1.63
CA ASN A 687 2.17 6.08 -2.46
C ASN A 687 1.28 4.86 -2.72
N HIS A 688 0.40 4.54 -1.77
CA HIS A 688 -0.45 3.35 -1.85
C HIS A 688 -1.29 3.32 -3.14
N LEU A 689 -1.80 4.48 -3.59
CA LEU A 689 -2.60 4.64 -4.82
C LEU A 689 -1.86 4.18 -6.08
N ARG A 690 -0.54 4.41 -6.13
CA ARG A 690 0.33 3.93 -7.22
C ARG A 690 0.84 2.51 -6.95
N ASP A 691 1.38 2.28 -5.75
CA ASP A 691 2.18 1.10 -5.39
C ASP A 691 1.35 -0.20 -5.35
N LEU A 692 0.03 -0.08 -5.17
CA LEU A 692 -0.90 -1.21 -5.08
C LEU A 692 -1.75 -1.42 -6.34
N GLY A 693 -1.63 -0.54 -7.34
CA GLY A 693 -2.32 -0.67 -8.63
C GLY A 693 -3.83 -0.37 -8.58
N ALA A 694 -4.60 -0.95 -9.51
CA ALA A 694 -6.00 -0.56 -9.75
C ALA A 694 -6.95 -0.73 -8.54
N ASN A 695 -6.64 -1.65 -7.62
CA ASN A 695 -7.43 -1.90 -6.41
C ASN A 695 -6.79 -1.30 -5.15
N ALA A 696 -5.93 -0.28 -5.31
CA ALA A 696 -5.12 0.25 -4.22
C ALA A 696 -5.91 0.60 -2.96
N GLN A 697 -7.08 1.23 -3.11
CA GLN A 697 -7.93 1.67 -2.00
C GLN A 697 -8.57 0.49 -1.23
N ALA A 698 -8.58 -0.72 -1.78
CA ALA A 698 -8.99 -1.93 -1.05
C ALA A 698 -7.79 -2.72 -0.53
N GLU A 699 -6.75 -2.87 -1.35
CA GLU A 699 -5.54 -3.65 -1.05
C GLU A 699 -4.73 -3.05 0.10
N VAL A 700 -4.82 -1.74 0.32
CA VAL A 700 -4.07 -1.04 1.38
C VAL A 700 -4.46 -1.52 2.77
N TYR A 701 -5.73 -1.88 2.98
CA TYR A 701 -6.22 -2.43 4.25
C TYR A 701 -5.71 -3.85 4.52
N ALA A 702 -5.51 -4.65 3.47
CA ALA A 702 -5.11 -6.06 3.61
C ALA A 702 -3.60 -6.25 3.72
N ARG A 703 -2.79 -5.29 3.25
CA ARG A 703 -1.35 -5.49 3.01
C ARG A 703 -0.42 -4.63 3.86
N SER A 704 -0.96 -3.72 4.64
CA SER A 704 -0.17 -2.80 5.45
C SER A 704 0.37 -3.46 6.71
N THR A 705 1.57 -3.05 7.12
CA THR A 705 2.22 -3.57 8.32
C THR A 705 3.12 -2.51 8.95
N VAL A 706 3.23 -2.55 10.28
CA VAL A 706 4.18 -1.69 11.02
C VAL A 706 5.62 -1.92 10.54
N ASP A 707 5.98 -3.15 10.17
CA ASP A 707 7.31 -3.48 9.66
C ASP A 707 7.62 -2.76 8.33
N LEU A 708 6.65 -2.70 7.41
CA LEU A 708 6.81 -1.94 6.16
C LEU A 708 6.94 -0.44 6.45
N ALA A 709 6.07 0.08 7.32
CA ALA A 709 6.08 1.48 7.72
C ALA A 709 7.42 1.86 8.38
N LEU A 710 7.94 1.04 9.31
CA LEU A 710 9.21 1.27 9.98
C LEU A 710 10.39 1.20 9.01
N ARG A 711 10.41 0.26 8.06
CA ARG A 711 11.44 0.19 7.02
C ARG A 711 11.41 1.44 6.14
N ASN A 712 10.23 1.97 5.84
CA ASN A 712 10.09 3.22 5.08
C ASN A 712 10.49 4.44 5.93
N ALA A 713 10.14 4.49 7.21
CA ALA A 713 10.58 5.53 8.14
C ALA A 713 12.11 5.58 8.23
N PHE A 714 12.78 4.42 8.34
CA PHE A 714 14.24 4.32 8.28
C PHE A 714 14.80 4.94 6.99
N ARG A 715 14.29 4.50 5.82
CA ARG A 715 14.78 4.98 4.51
C ARG A 715 14.61 6.49 4.36
N GLN A 716 13.46 7.01 4.78
CA GLN A 716 13.14 8.43 4.70
C GLN A 716 13.96 9.27 5.66
N THR A 717 14.12 8.82 6.91
CA THR A 717 14.94 9.48 7.91
C THR A 717 16.40 9.52 7.48
N ARG A 718 16.92 8.41 6.94
CA ARG A 718 18.27 8.34 6.38
C ARG A 718 18.44 9.37 5.28
N ARG A 719 17.53 9.38 4.32
CA ARG A 719 17.56 10.35 3.22
C ARG A 719 17.47 11.78 3.72
N PHE A 720 16.54 12.08 4.63
CA PHE A 720 16.39 13.40 5.24
C PHE A 720 17.69 13.87 5.90
N LEU A 721 18.33 13.01 6.70
CA LEU A 721 19.60 13.32 7.36
C LEU A 721 20.74 13.58 6.37
N MET A 722 20.82 12.79 5.30
CA MET A 722 21.83 12.95 4.26
C MET A 722 21.60 14.21 3.41
N ASP A 723 20.38 14.38 2.91
CA ASP A 723 20.02 15.47 1.98
C ASP A 723 20.01 16.82 2.70
N ALA A 724 19.48 16.88 3.93
CA ALA A 724 19.30 18.14 4.65
C ALA A 724 20.52 18.59 5.47
N PHE A 725 21.36 17.66 5.90
CA PHE A 725 22.51 17.97 6.78
C PHE A 725 23.86 17.46 6.25
N GLY A 726 23.88 16.81 5.08
CA GLY A 726 25.12 16.37 4.44
C GLY A 726 25.83 15.21 5.14
N PHE A 727 25.17 14.51 6.06
CA PHE A 727 25.74 13.32 6.70
C PHE A 727 25.98 12.21 5.68
N SER A 728 27.05 11.44 5.88
CA SER A 728 27.22 10.16 5.19
C SER A 728 26.14 9.16 5.62
N GLU A 729 25.94 8.11 4.84
CA GLU A 729 24.98 7.05 5.19
C GLU A 729 25.34 6.39 6.54
N ASP A 730 26.61 6.10 6.80
CA ASP A 730 27.07 5.51 8.05
C ASP A 730 26.82 6.44 9.25
N GLU A 731 27.06 7.74 9.10
CA GLU A 731 26.76 8.75 10.14
C GLU A 731 25.26 8.86 10.40
N ALA A 732 24.44 8.91 9.34
CA ALA A 732 22.99 8.96 9.45
C ALA A 732 22.46 7.71 10.18
N VAL A 733 22.90 6.51 9.79
CA VAL A 733 22.53 5.24 10.44
C VAL A 733 22.96 5.23 11.90
N SER A 734 24.19 5.66 12.21
CA SER A 734 24.67 5.74 13.58
C SER A 734 23.82 6.71 14.41
N LEU A 735 23.58 7.92 13.90
CA LEU A 735 22.80 8.96 14.58
C LEU A 735 21.37 8.50 14.85
N MET A 736 20.68 7.98 13.83
CA MET A 736 19.29 7.57 14.00
C MET A 736 19.12 6.36 14.92
N SER A 737 20.18 5.56 15.10
CA SER A 737 20.15 4.41 16.01
C SER A 737 20.31 4.79 17.48
N VAL A 738 20.88 5.96 17.79
CA VAL A 738 21.23 6.36 19.17
C VAL A 738 20.49 7.60 19.65
N ALA A 739 19.89 8.37 18.76
CA ALA A 739 19.32 9.69 19.09
C ALA A 739 18.07 10.07 18.28
N VAL A 740 17.53 9.19 17.43
CA VAL A 740 16.25 9.41 16.75
C VAL A 740 15.27 8.38 17.26
N ASP A 741 14.10 8.83 17.70
CA ASP A 741 13.05 7.94 18.19
C ASP A 741 12.07 7.62 17.08
N PHE A 742 11.85 6.32 16.83
CA PHE A 742 10.83 5.82 15.92
C PHE A 742 9.59 5.40 16.72
N GLY A 743 8.45 5.98 16.39
CA GLY A 743 7.16 5.71 17.03
C GLY A 743 6.12 5.23 16.02
N VAL A 744 5.25 4.30 16.44
CA VAL A 744 4.07 3.96 15.66
C VAL A 744 3.11 5.14 15.74
N THR A 745 2.67 5.64 14.57
CA THR A 745 1.75 6.79 14.50
C THR A 745 0.32 6.31 14.73
N GLN A 746 -0.09 5.35 13.90
CA GLN A 746 -1.39 4.69 13.93
C GLN A 746 -1.27 3.29 13.32
N VAL A 747 -2.23 2.43 13.64
CA VAL A 747 -2.43 1.08 13.07
C VAL A 747 -3.90 0.79 12.76
N ALA A 748 -4.67 1.85 12.44
CA ALA A 748 -6.12 1.77 12.23
C ALA A 748 -6.54 2.09 10.77
N ASP A 749 -5.71 2.83 10.01
CA ASP A 749 -6.22 3.54 8.83
C ASP A 749 -5.91 2.84 7.51
N GLY A 750 -5.82 1.52 7.51
CA GLY A 750 -5.33 0.77 6.36
C GLY A 750 -3.83 1.00 6.14
N ASN A 751 -3.38 2.17 5.69
CA ASN A 751 -1.95 2.45 5.46
C ASN A 751 -1.20 2.82 6.75
N PHE A 752 -0.78 1.83 7.53
CA PHE A 752 -0.19 2.05 8.86
C PHE A 752 1.00 3.01 8.84
N GLY A 753 1.09 3.85 9.88
CA GLY A 753 2.06 4.94 9.98
C GLY A 753 3.15 4.70 11.03
N VAL A 754 4.39 5.08 10.70
CA VAL A 754 5.52 5.19 11.64
C VAL A 754 6.20 6.53 11.42
N HIS A 755 6.53 7.24 12.49
CA HIS A 755 7.24 8.51 12.43
C HIS A 755 8.60 8.42 13.11
N ALA A 756 9.56 9.20 12.63
CA ALA A 756 10.85 9.38 13.27
C ALA A 756 10.97 10.81 13.80
N THR A 757 11.32 10.98 15.07
CA THR A 757 11.48 12.30 15.69
C THR A 757 12.95 12.66 15.88
N ILE A 758 13.33 13.83 15.36
CA ILE A 758 14.71 14.31 15.34
C ILE A 758 14.74 15.68 16.03
N GLY A 759 15.28 15.72 17.25
CA GLY A 759 15.44 16.95 18.02
C GLY A 759 16.40 17.93 17.35
N LYS A 760 15.92 19.14 17.04
CA LYS A 760 16.70 20.20 16.37
C LYS A 760 17.94 20.62 17.16
N ALA A 761 17.86 20.59 18.48
CA ALA A 761 18.98 20.96 19.36
C ALA A 761 20.21 20.05 19.22
N MET A 762 20.04 18.82 18.70
CA MET A 762 21.14 17.89 18.46
C MET A 762 21.95 18.27 17.21
N ILE A 763 21.30 18.89 16.24
CA ILE A 763 21.87 19.23 14.94
C ILE A 763 22.07 20.74 14.89
N GLY A 764 23.06 21.24 15.64
CA GLY A 764 23.23 22.70 15.77
C GLY A 764 24.29 23.23 16.73
N ARG A 765 25.28 22.44 17.16
CA ARG A 765 26.44 22.99 17.91
C ARG A 765 27.73 22.50 17.26
N GLY A 766 28.37 23.40 16.51
CA GLY A 766 29.79 23.25 16.20
C GLY A 766 30.62 23.11 17.49
N PRO A 767 31.88 22.67 17.40
CA PRO A 767 32.74 22.48 18.57
C PRO A 767 32.78 23.78 19.39
N ARG A 768 32.60 23.68 20.72
CA ARG A 768 33.08 24.75 21.61
C ARG A 768 34.60 24.74 21.46
N GLY A 769 35.13 25.77 20.82
CA GLY A 769 36.58 26.01 20.72
C GLY A 769 37.22 26.18 22.07
#